data_AF-A0A315V6S8-F1
#
_entry.id   AF-A0A315V6S8-F1
#
_cell.length_a   1.000
_cell.length_b   1.000
_cell.length_c   1.000
_cell.angle_alpha   90.00
_cell.angle_beta   90.00
_cell.angle_gamma   90.00
#
_symmetry.space_group_name_H-M   'P 1'
#
loop_
_entity.id
_entity.type
_entity.pdbx_description
1 polymer ?
#
loop_
_entity_poly.entity_id
_entity_poly.type
_entity_poly.pdbx_seq_one_letter_code
_entity_poly.pdbx_strand_id
1 'polypeptide(L)'
;MQSLISDPVTELKGPTECEDGTYLFINRSEKTIRNVPQVYKELTWRKRVCYVVMRHATDRHLVPCHNQVRVSLAICTASLMMSAVIARSRLVKPVKYICLLTDQREVLSLTFELSEAKKKNFPQIPERLNCWSDGGASVMYASGKYSSRGPALIPRMKTKHRIYYIALFSVVLLGLIATGMFQFWPHSIESSAEWTLEKGSVHDAPLIRLPASSPIPERGDLSCRMHTCFDVYRCGYNPKNKIKVYIYALQRFVDEFGVPISSTGLSREYNDLLSAISDSDFYTDDVTRACLFIPSIDVLNQNSLRIRETAQALAMLPRWDKGMNHLLFNMLPGGPPDYNTALDVPRDRALLAGGGFSTWTYRQGYDVSIPVYSPLSADVVLPERQPGPRRYFILSSQTAIHREYRAELERLKEENGEALLLLDKCSNLSQGAASARKRCYKGQVYDYPQILQESSFCVVLRGARLGQAALSDVLQAGCVPVILADSYILPFSEVLDWKRASVVIPEEKLSEMYTILKSIPHRQVEEMQRQARWFWEAYFSSVKAIGLTTLQIINDRIYPYAARTYEQWNNPPVVKWSSVNSPLFLPLIPPRAPGFTAVVLTYDRIESLFRVITEISKVPSLAKLLIVWNNQNKSPPEESLWPKVGVPLKVVRTKENKLSNRFFPYDEIETEAVLAIDDDIIMLTSDELQFGYEVWREFPDRLVGYPGRLHLWDHEMGKWKYESEWTNEVSMVLTGAAFYHKYFNYLYTYKMPGDIKNWVDAHMNCEDIAMNFLVANITGKAPIKVTPRKKFKCPECTAIDGLSLDQTHMVERSECINKFASVFGTMPLKVVEHRADPVLYKDDFPEKLKSFPNIGSL
;
A
#
# COMPACT_ATOMS: atom_id res chain seq x y z
N MET A 1 -17.24 -60.30 35.82
CA MET A 1 -17.85 -61.63 36.06
C MET A 1 -18.37 -62.10 34.71
N GLN A 2 -17.95 -63.28 34.22
CA GLN A 2 -18.52 -64.04 33.08
C GLN A 2 -18.76 -63.26 31.73
N SER A 3 -17.98 -63.47 30.66
CA SER A 3 -17.95 -64.63 29.73
C SER A 3 -19.02 -64.56 28.63
N LEU A 4 -18.87 -65.05 27.39
CA LEU A 4 -17.79 -65.66 26.58
C LEU A 4 -18.39 -65.89 25.15
N ILE A 5 -17.56 -66.08 24.08
CA ILE A 5 -17.85 -66.94 22.89
C ILE A 5 -19.03 -66.50 21.94
N SER A 6 -19.01 -66.64 20.62
CA SER A 6 -17.97 -66.97 19.61
C SER A 6 -18.46 -66.72 18.16
N ASP A 7 -17.54 -66.41 17.22
CA ASP A 7 -17.26 -67.06 15.91
C ASP A 7 -18.28 -68.00 15.21
N PRO A 8 -18.13 -68.30 13.88
CA PRO A 8 -17.70 -67.47 12.72
C PRO A 8 -18.46 -67.82 11.37
N VAL A 9 -17.79 -67.66 10.20
CA VAL A 9 -17.97 -68.35 8.88
C VAL A 9 -18.45 -67.55 7.63
N THR A 10 -17.46 -67.05 6.86
CA THR A 10 -17.27 -67.00 5.37
C THR A 10 -18.32 -66.52 4.33
N GLU A 11 -17.87 -65.61 3.45
CA GLU A 11 -17.89 -65.64 1.95
C GLU A 11 -19.23 -65.70 1.15
N LEU A 12 -19.39 -65.13 -0.07
CA LEU A 12 -18.49 -64.38 -0.99
C LEU A 12 -19.31 -63.56 -2.04
N LYS A 13 -18.65 -62.62 -2.74
CA LYS A 13 -19.05 -61.81 -3.93
C LYS A 13 -19.93 -60.56 -3.72
N GLY A 14 -19.39 -59.40 -4.11
CA GLY A 14 -20.12 -58.17 -4.47
C GLY A 14 -20.21 -58.01 -6.01
N PRO A 15 -20.09 -56.81 -6.61
CA PRO A 15 -19.81 -55.48 -6.02
C PRO A 15 -20.74 -54.33 -6.49
N THR A 16 -20.77 -53.21 -5.76
CA THR A 16 -20.34 -51.84 -6.19
C THR A 16 -20.83 -50.81 -5.16
N GLU A 17 -19.90 -50.05 -4.56
CA GLU A 17 -20.18 -48.96 -3.62
C GLU A 17 -19.54 -47.65 -4.09
N CYS A 18 -20.15 -46.52 -3.72
CA CYS A 18 -19.50 -45.22 -3.49
C CYS A 18 -20.48 -44.29 -2.77
N GLU A 19 -20.41 -44.20 -1.43
CA GLU A 19 -20.39 -42.93 -0.68
C GLU A 19 -20.28 -43.13 0.85
N ASP A 20 -19.58 -42.18 1.50
CA ASP A 20 -19.55 -41.76 2.90
C ASP A 20 -19.28 -42.70 4.11
N GLY A 21 -18.45 -42.16 5.03
CA GLY A 21 -18.24 -42.61 6.41
C GLY A 21 -17.04 -43.56 6.66
N THR A 22 -16.47 -43.67 7.86
CA THR A 22 -16.53 -42.78 9.05
C THR A 22 -15.42 -43.12 10.07
N TYR A 23 -14.91 -42.09 10.79
CA TYR A 23 -14.29 -42.15 12.14
C TYR A 23 -12.98 -42.93 12.47
N LEU A 24 -12.39 -42.47 13.59
CA LEU A 24 -11.80 -43.21 14.75
C LEU A 24 -10.27 -43.20 15.02
N PHE A 25 -9.95 -42.96 16.31
CA PHE A 25 -8.63 -42.95 16.95
C PHE A 25 -8.29 -44.30 17.60
N ILE A 26 -7.05 -44.81 17.50
CA ILE A 26 -6.42 -45.67 18.53
C ILE A 26 -4.90 -45.38 18.72
N ASN A 27 -4.59 -44.57 19.73
CA ASN A 27 -3.68 -44.76 20.88
C ASN A 27 -2.41 -45.71 20.87
N ARG A 28 -1.38 -45.28 21.65
CA ARG A 28 -0.23 -46.04 22.24
C ARG A 28 0.90 -46.52 21.29
N SER A 29 2.14 -46.78 21.77
CA SER A 29 2.66 -46.97 23.14
C SER A 29 4.06 -46.33 23.41
N GLU A 30 4.54 -46.42 24.67
CA GLU A 30 5.76 -45.80 25.20
C GLU A 30 7.05 -46.65 25.01
N LYS A 31 8.23 -46.01 25.17
CA LYS A 31 9.42 -46.66 25.76
C LYS A 31 10.35 -45.66 26.44
N THR A 32 11.01 -46.12 27.50
CA THR A 32 11.73 -45.27 28.49
C THR A 32 13.18 -45.74 28.62
N ILE A 33 14.14 -44.84 28.89
CA ILE A 33 15.19 -44.96 29.94
C ILE A 33 16.18 -43.78 29.94
N ARG A 34 16.65 -43.49 31.16
CA ARG A 34 17.47 -42.38 31.67
C ARG A 34 18.91 -42.31 31.11
N ASN A 35 19.46 -41.10 30.93
CA ASN A 35 20.51 -40.54 31.82
C ASN A 35 20.93 -39.11 31.41
N VAL A 36 21.64 -38.41 32.30
CA VAL A 36 21.94 -36.95 32.28
C VAL A 36 23.41 -36.78 32.74
N PRO A 37 24.28 -36.00 32.07
CA PRO A 37 24.50 -34.61 32.46
C PRO A 37 24.79 -33.58 31.33
N GLN A 38 23.96 -32.53 31.31
CA GLN A 38 24.33 -31.10 31.27
C GLN A 38 25.60 -30.63 30.52
N VAL A 39 25.42 -30.10 29.30
CA VAL A 39 26.27 -29.04 28.71
C VAL A 39 25.35 -28.01 28.03
N TYR A 40 25.65 -26.71 28.16
CA TYR A 40 24.90 -25.63 27.52
C TYR A 40 25.18 -25.54 26.01
N LYS A 41 24.13 -25.37 25.19
CA LYS A 41 24.14 -24.52 23.98
C LYS A 41 22.72 -24.17 23.55
N GLU A 42 22.56 -22.97 22.98
CA GLU A 42 21.27 -22.45 22.51
C GLU A 42 20.84 -23.14 21.20
N LEU A 43 19.53 -23.22 20.96
CA LEU A 43 18.95 -23.73 19.72
C LEU A 43 17.77 -22.87 19.29
N THR A 44 17.85 -22.34 18.07
CA THR A 44 16.90 -21.36 17.51
C THR A 44 15.66 -22.02 16.91
N TRP A 45 14.54 -21.27 16.95
CA TRP A 45 13.21 -21.79 16.64
C TRP A 45 12.95 -21.99 15.14
N ARG A 46 12.40 -23.16 14.77
CA ARG A 46 11.75 -23.38 13.47
C ARG A 46 10.34 -22.80 13.48
N LYS A 47 10.01 -21.90 12.54
CA LYS A 47 8.61 -21.59 12.20
C LYS A 47 8.04 -22.69 11.30
N ARG A 48 6.76 -23.04 11.48
CA ARG A 48 5.94 -23.74 10.47
C ARG A 48 4.77 -22.84 10.10
N VAL A 49 4.35 -22.88 8.84
CA VAL A 49 3.16 -22.19 8.32
C VAL A 49 2.51 -23.12 7.29
N CYS A 50 1.33 -23.64 7.60
CA CYS A 50 0.64 -24.56 6.72
C CYS A 50 -0.06 -23.80 5.58
N TYR A 51 0.16 -24.22 4.33
CA TYR A 51 -0.60 -23.78 3.17
C TYR A 51 -1.58 -24.88 2.75
N VAL A 52 -2.84 -24.52 2.51
CA VAL A 52 -3.88 -25.41 1.98
C VAL A 52 -4.06 -25.06 0.49
N VAL A 53 -3.97 -26.06 -0.38
CA VAL A 53 -4.06 -25.88 -1.84
C VAL A 53 -5.40 -26.39 -2.37
N MET A 54 -6.17 -25.51 -2.99
CA MET A 54 -7.29 -25.88 -3.85
C MET A 54 -6.82 -26.00 -5.30
N ARG A 55 -7.28 -27.04 -6.02
CA ARG A 55 -7.04 -27.17 -7.46
C ARG A 55 -8.11 -26.44 -8.26
N HIS A 56 -7.70 -25.73 -9.31
CA HIS A 56 -8.54 -25.59 -10.49
C HIS A 56 -8.38 -26.83 -11.37
N ALA A 57 -9.49 -27.38 -11.83
CA ALA A 57 -9.52 -28.28 -12.98
C ALA A 57 -9.71 -27.43 -14.25
N THR A 58 -8.96 -27.75 -15.31
CA THR A 58 -9.13 -27.15 -16.64
C THR A 58 -9.45 -28.25 -17.64
N ASP A 59 -10.63 -28.21 -18.24
CA ASP A 59 -10.91 -28.98 -19.45
C ASP A 59 -10.93 -28.05 -20.67
N ARG A 60 -10.28 -28.51 -21.75
CA ARG A 60 -10.33 -27.89 -23.06
C ARG A 60 -10.94 -28.88 -24.03
N HIS A 61 -12.01 -28.49 -24.72
CA HIS A 61 -12.39 -29.14 -25.97
C HIS A 61 -12.28 -28.17 -27.15
N LEU A 62 -11.58 -28.64 -28.18
CA LEU A 62 -11.30 -27.94 -29.43
C LEU A 62 -11.89 -28.79 -30.56
N VAL A 63 -12.90 -28.27 -31.27
CA VAL A 63 -13.29 -28.73 -32.61
C VAL A 63 -13.70 -27.50 -33.43
N PRO A 64 -13.12 -27.26 -34.64
CA PRO A 64 -13.46 -26.12 -35.49
C PRO A 64 -14.32 -26.51 -36.70
N CYS A 65 -15.03 -25.55 -37.33
CA CYS A 65 -15.21 -25.52 -38.79
C CYS A 65 -15.76 -24.21 -39.40
N HIS A 66 -15.55 -24.10 -40.70
CA HIS A 66 -15.62 -22.97 -41.65
C HIS A 66 -16.96 -22.23 -41.92
N ASN A 67 -16.80 -20.99 -42.41
CA ASN A 67 -17.53 -20.28 -43.49
C ASN A 67 -19.07 -20.08 -43.44
N GLN A 68 -19.50 -18.82 -43.62
CA GLN A 68 -20.17 -18.39 -44.87
C GLN A 68 -20.23 -16.84 -45.05
N VAL A 69 -20.71 -16.38 -46.21
CA VAL A 69 -20.69 -14.98 -46.68
C VAL A 69 -22.04 -14.55 -47.27
N ARG A 70 -22.57 -13.40 -46.84
CA ARG A 70 -23.43 -12.40 -47.55
C ARG A 70 -23.82 -11.29 -46.54
N VAL A 71 -23.82 -9.98 -46.81
CA VAL A 71 -24.16 -9.12 -47.98
C VAL A 71 -25.65 -8.79 -48.10
N SER A 72 -26.02 -7.59 -47.64
CA SER A 72 -27.01 -6.59 -48.16
C SER A 72 -26.88 -5.35 -47.24
N LEU A 73 -26.76 -4.08 -47.66
CA LEU A 73 -27.57 -3.23 -48.55
C LEU A 73 -29.05 -3.14 -48.14
N ALA A 74 -29.77 -2.00 -48.20
CA ALA A 74 -29.41 -0.58 -48.35
C ALA A 74 -30.70 0.28 -48.17
N ILE A 75 -30.58 1.60 -48.43
CA ILE A 75 -31.60 2.64 -48.78
C ILE A 75 -31.95 3.55 -47.58
N CYS A 76 -31.55 4.85 -47.54
CA CYS A 76 -31.97 6.03 -48.35
C CYS A 76 -33.43 6.47 -48.04
N THR A 77 -33.87 7.74 -48.11
CA THR A 77 -33.30 9.03 -48.59
C THR A 77 -34.09 10.18 -47.88
N ALA A 78 -33.79 11.48 -47.87
CA ALA A 78 -32.76 12.34 -48.51
C ALA A 78 -32.35 13.47 -47.51
N SER A 79 -32.28 14.80 -47.73
CA SER A 79 -32.51 15.69 -48.90
C SER A 79 -31.96 17.12 -48.70
N LEU A 80 -31.73 17.85 -49.83
CA LEU A 80 -31.70 19.32 -50.02
C LEU A 80 -30.64 20.18 -49.27
N MET A 81 -29.93 21.15 -49.90
CA MET A 81 -29.76 21.48 -51.33
C MET A 81 -28.51 22.37 -51.60
N MET A 82 -27.92 22.26 -52.80
CA MET A 82 -27.10 23.22 -53.62
C MET A 82 -26.14 24.26 -52.94
N SER A 83 -24.85 24.38 -53.30
CA SER A 83 -24.18 24.70 -54.61
C SER A 83 -24.20 26.20 -55.00
N ALA A 84 -23.16 26.84 -55.59
CA ALA A 84 -21.80 26.38 -55.98
C ALA A 84 -20.83 27.53 -56.41
N VAL A 85 -19.52 27.25 -56.36
CA VAL A 85 -18.41 27.66 -57.27
C VAL A 85 -18.01 29.16 -57.46
N ILE A 86 -16.72 29.45 -57.20
CA ILE A 86 -15.69 30.01 -58.13
C ILE A 86 -14.29 29.68 -57.55
N ALA A 87 -13.22 29.66 -58.35
CA ALA A 87 -11.94 29.01 -57.99
C ALA A 87 -10.65 29.68 -58.55
N ARG A 88 -9.48 29.11 -58.17
CA ARG A 88 -8.07 29.40 -58.58
C ARG A 88 -7.31 30.40 -57.68
N SER A 89 -6.01 30.24 -57.35
CA SER A 89 -5.05 29.15 -57.71
C SER A 89 -3.70 29.18 -56.94
N ARG A 90 -3.06 28.00 -56.79
CA ARG A 90 -1.59 27.74 -56.58
C ARG A 90 -1.01 28.14 -55.19
N LEU A 91 0.05 27.51 -54.62
CA LEU A 91 0.91 26.36 -55.00
C LEU A 91 1.65 25.76 -53.76
N VAL A 92 2.13 24.50 -53.88
CA VAL A 92 3.16 23.79 -53.06
C VAL A 92 2.83 23.33 -51.61
N LYS A 93 3.25 22.09 -51.32
CA LYS A 93 3.49 21.39 -50.02
C LYS A 93 4.93 20.80 -50.07
N PRO A 94 5.47 20.13 -49.03
CA PRO A 94 5.49 20.40 -47.59
C PRO A 94 6.95 20.40 -47.04
N VAL A 95 7.19 20.78 -45.78
CA VAL A 95 8.50 20.56 -45.12
C VAL A 95 8.33 20.01 -43.69
N LYS A 96 9.27 19.14 -43.31
CA LYS A 96 9.42 18.51 -41.99
C LYS A 96 9.82 19.55 -40.93
N TYR A 97 9.46 19.33 -39.67
CA TYR A 97 10.23 19.89 -38.56
C TYR A 97 11.20 18.84 -38.01
N ILE A 98 12.45 19.25 -37.85
CA ILE A 98 13.57 18.47 -37.30
C ILE A 98 13.91 19.10 -35.94
N CYS A 99 14.05 18.28 -34.90
CA CYS A 99 14.61 18.75 -33.64
C CYS A 99 16.11 18.99 -33.81
N LEU A 100 16.58 20.17 -33.43
CA LEU A 100 18.00 20.44 -33.19
C LEU A 100 18.16 21.07 -31.80
N LEU A 101 18.99 20.42 -31.00
CA LEU A 101 19.51 20.94 -29.74
C LEU A 101 20.75 21.79 -30.01
N THR A 102 20.87 22.92 -29.34
CA THR A 102 22.16 23.56 -29.00
C THR A 102 22.08 24.08 -27.57
N ASP A 103 23.23 24.10 -26.90
CA ASP A 103 23.38 24.10 -25.44
C ASP A 103 24.37 25.21 -24.99
N GLN A 104 24.41 25.47 -23.68
CA GLN A 104 25.53 26.01 -22.87
C GLN A 104 25.51 27.44 -22.28
N ARG A 105 25.30 27.42 -20.95
CA ARG A 105 26.20 27.89 -19.85
C ARG A 105 26.19 29.33 -19.31
N GLU A 106 25.83 29.38 -18.02
CA GLU A 106 26.60 29.89 -16.87
C GLU A 106 27.23 31.31 -16.89
N VAL A 107 26.74 32.19 -15.99
CA VAL A 107 27.56 33.06 -15.11
C VAL A 107 26.86 33.16 -13.73
N LEU A 108 27.62 33.35 -12.64
CA LEU A 108 27.13 33.49 -11.25
C LEU A 108 26.78 34.95 -10.88
N SER A 109 25.94 35.15 -9.84
CA SER A 109 26.35 35.83 -8.58
C SER A 109 25.16 36.06 -7.61
N LEU A 110 25.44 36.08 -6.31
CA LEU A 110 24.51 36.44 -5.23
C LEU A 110 24.41 37.96 -5.01
N THR A 111 23.32 38.43 -4.38
CA THR A 111 23.39 39.27 -3.15
C THR A 111 22.07 39.33 -2.35
N PHE A 112 22.19 39.69 -1.07
CA PHE A 112 21.16 39.89 -0.02
C PHE A 112 21.28 41.34 0.51
N GLU A 113 20.32 41.99 1.17
CA GLU A 113 18.94 41.67 1.62
C GLU A 113 18.09 42.97 1.63
N LEU A 114 16.83 42.92 2.09
CA LEU A 114 15.98 43.96 2.74
C LEU A 114 14.49 43.75 2.33
N SER A 115 13.46 43.97 3.16
CA SER A 115 13.35 43.92 4.64
C SER A 115 11.88 44.16 5.01
N GLU A 116 11.26 43.29 5.81
CA GLU A 116 10.34 43.75 6.87
C GLU A 116 10.09 42.67 7.94
N ALA A 117 10.41 42.98 9.20
CA ALA A 117 10.18 42.06 10.33
C ALA A 117 9.79 42.83 11.60
N LYS A 118 8.54 42.66 12.04
CA LYS A 118 8.08 43.14 13.35
C LYS A 118 8.69 42.29 14.48
N LYS A 119 9.80 42.77 15.02
CA LYS A 119 10.36 42.35 16.33
C LYS A 119 9.38 42.79 17.46
N LYS A 120 9.49 42.37 18.73
CA LYS A 120 10.68 42.01 19.52
C LYS A 120 10.32 41.29 20.84
N ASN A 121 11.36 40.84 21.55
CA ASN A 121 11.47 40.50 23.00
C ASN A 121 11.55 39.00 23.32
N PHE A 122 12.42 38.53 24.23
CA PHE A 122 13.78 38.97 24.65
C PHE A 122 14.39 37.84 25.52
N PRO A 123 15.71 37.82 25.74
CA PRO A 123 16.16 38.01 27.13
C PRO A 123 17.49 38.78 27.31
N GLN A 124 17.56 39.64 28.34
CA GLN A 124 18.75 40.05 29.15
C GLN A 124 19.96 40.70 28.41
N ILE A 125 20.85 41.55 28.97
CA ILE A 125 21.09 42.37 30.20
C ILE A 125 22.32 43.27 29.84
N PRO A 126 22.68 44.44 30.47
CA PRO A 126 22.05 45.26 31.51
C PRO A 126 21.87 46.78 31.14
N GLU A 127 21.42 47.55 32.14
CA GLU A 127 21.81 48.94 32.49
C GLU A 127 21.50 50.20 31.64
N ARG A 128 20.78 51.10 32.35
CA ARG A 128 20.93 52.57 32.48
C ARG A 128 20.03 53.55 31.69
N LEU A 129 19.22 54.24 32.52
CA LEU A 129 18.73 55.62 32.47
C LEU A 129 17.64 56.01 31.44
N ASN A 130 16.45 56.30 31.99
CA ASN A 130 15.84 57.63 32.10
C ASN A 130 15.71 58.53 30.84
N CYS A 131 14.61 59.26 30.63
CA CYS A 131 13.22 59.19 31.13
C CYS A 131 12.38 60.28 30.41
N TRP A 132 11.05 60.24 30.54
CA TRP A 132 10.09 61.32 30.18
C TRP A 132 10.00 61.73 28.68
N SER A 133 9.00 62.52 28.26
CA SER A 133 7.53 62.42 28.47
C SER A 133 6.80 63.33 27.45
N ASP A 134 5.53 63.01 27.15
CA ASP A 134 4.48 63.89 26.58
C ASP A 134 4.72 64.60 25.22
N GLY A 135 3.69 65.28 24.70
CA GLY A 135 3.87 66.22 23.56
C GLY A 135 2.61 66.67 22.80
N GLY A 136 2.01 65.79 21.99
CA GLY A 136 0.76 66.05 21.24
C GLY A 136 0.84 67.01 20.02
N ALA A 137 -0.33 67.53 19.62
CA ALA A 137 -0.58 68.58 18.61
C ALA A 137 -0.45 68.26 17.08
N SER A 138 -1.44 67.52 16.57
CA SER A 138 -2.38 67.94 15.49
C SER A 138 -1.94 68.67 14.18
N VAL A 139 -2.23 68.00 13.05
CA VAL A 139 -3.01 68.48 11.87
C VAL A 139 -2.61 69.77 11.11
N MET A 140 -2.21 69.64 9.84
CA MET A 140 -2.98 70.17 8.67
C MET A 140 -2.50 69.64 7.30
N TYR A 141 -3.32 69.84 6.26
CA TYR A 141 -3.16 69.36 4.87
C TYR A 141 -2.24 70.25 4.01
N ALA A 142 -1.58 69.64 3.01
CA ALA A 142 -1.07 70.36 1.82
C ALA A 142 -1.10 69.46 0.56
N SER A 143 -1.40 70.05 -0.61
CA SER A 143 -1.65 69.35 -1.89
C SER A 143 -0.40 69.09 -2.73
N GLY A 144 -0.47 68.14 -3.67
CA GLY A 144 0.65 67.66 -4.48
C GLY A 144 0.64 68.08 -5.97
N LYS A 145 1.67 68.85 -6.37
CA LYS A 145 2.43 68.83 -7.65
C LYS A 145 1.69 68.58 -9.00
N TYR A 146 1.77 69.54 -9.94
CA TYR A 146 2.75 69.55 -11.06
C TYR A 146 2.46 70.64 -12.13
N SER A 147 3.45 70.94 -12.98
CA SER A 147 3.40 71.84 -14.16
C SER A 147 4.02 71.07 -15.35
N SER A 148 3.33 70.87 -16.49
CA SER A 148 3.22 71.74 -17.69
C SER A 148 4.58 72.06 -18.35
N ARG A 149 4.84 71.96 -19.66
CA ARG A 149 4.06 71.68 -20.92
C ARG A 149 4.93 70.71 -21.78
N GLY A 150 4.56 70.01 -22.85
CA GLY A 150 3.48 70.11 -23.84
C GLY A 150 4.04 70.46 -25.24
N PRO A 151 3.79 69.64 -26.27
CA PRO A 151 3.44 70.17 -27.60
C PRO A 151 2.11 69.57 -28.13
N ALA A 152 1.49 70.20 -29.13
CA ALA A 152 0.13 69.88 -29.57
C ALA A 152 0.06 69.41 -31.03
N LEU A 153 -0.70 68.34 -31.28
CA LEU A 153 -1.10 67.88 -32.63
C LEU A 153 -2.39 67.03 -32.57
N ILE A 154 -3.55 67.67 -32.40
CA ILE A 154 -4.88 67.04 -32.56
C ILE A 154 -5.79 68.00 -33.36
N PRO A 155 -6.41 67.57 -34.48
CA PRO A 155 -7.32 68.42 -35.24
C PRO A 155 -8.60 68.75 -34.45
N ARG A 156 -8.96 70.04 -34.38
CA ARG A 156 -10.26 70.49 -33.81
C ARG A 156 -11.42 70.08 -34.73
N MET A 157 -12.02 68.92 -34.48
CA MET A 157 -13.27 68.50 -35.12
C MET A 157 -14.39 69.52 -34.87
N LYS A 158 -15.08 69.94 -35.95
CA LYS A 158 -16.19 70.91 -35.88
C LYS A 158 -17.33 70.36 -35.00
N THR A 159 -17.85 71.19 -34.10
CA THR A 159 -18.73 70.82 -32.97
C THR A 159 -19.94 69.94 -33.35
N LYS A 160 -20.55 70.14 -34.52
CA LYS A 160 -21.66 69.29 -35.00
C LYS A 160 -21.31 67.79 -35.07
N HIS A 161 -20.07 67.44 -35.39
CA HIS A 161 -19.63 66.04 -35.46
C HIS A 161 -19.30 65.45 -34.08
N ARG A 162 -18.89 66.27 -33.10
CA ARG A 162 -18.59 65.79 -31.75
C ARG A 162 -19.82 65.15 -31.09
N ILE A 163 -21.00 65.73 -31.30
CA ILE A 163 -22.28 65.16 -30.82
C ILE A 163 -22.55 63.83 -31.51
N TYR A 164 -22.36 63.74 -32.84
CA TYR A 164 -22.57 62.50 -33.60
C TYR A 164 -21.68 61.35 -33.12
N TYR A 165 -20.37 61.59 -32.92
CA TYR A 165 -19.47 60.54 -32.43
C TYR A 165 -19.70 60.18 -30.95
N ILE A 166 -20.12 61.13 -30.10
CA ILE A 166 -20.54 60.80 -28.73
C ILE A 166 -21.80 59.93 -28.74
N ALA A 167 -22.82 60.30 -29.53
CA ALA A 167 -24.05 59.52 -29.66
C ALA A 167 -23.77 58.12 -30.23
N LEU A 168 -22.93 58.02 -31.27
CA LEU A 168 -22.50 56.74 -31.85
C LEU A 168 -21.78 55.87 -30.81
N PHE A 169 -20.85 56.45 -30.03
CA PHE A 169 -20.13 55.73 -28.98
C PHE A 169 -21.08 55.30 -27.84
N SER A 170 -22.04 56.14 -27.43
CA SER A 170 -23.07 55.78 -26.46
C SER A 170 -23.98 54.66 -26.97
N VAL A 171 -24.35 54.65 -28.26
CA VAL A 171 -25.15 53.57 -28.86
C VAL A 171 -24.35 52.27 -28.95
N VAL A 172 -23.07 52.32 -29.33
CA VAL A 172 -22.20 51.12 -29.34
C VAL A 172 -21.96 50.61 -27.91
N LEU A 173 -21.76 51.49 -26.93
CA LEU A 173 -21.57 51.11 -25.53
C LEU A 173 -22.86 50.52 -24.93
N LEU A 174 -24.02 51.11 -25.18
CA LEU A 174 -25.32 50.54 -24.79
C LEU A 174 -25.60 49.22 -25.54
N GLY A 175 -25.18 49.10 -26.79
CA GLY A 175 -25.23 47.85 -27.56
C GLY A 175 -24.38 46.75 -26.90
N LEU A 176 -23.13 47.05 -26.54
CA LEU A 176 -22.23 46.12 -25.86
C LEU A 176 -22.72 45.75 -24.45
N ILE A 177 -23.28 46.70 -23.71
CA ILE A 177 -23.92 46.44 -22.42
C ILE A 177 -25.17 45.57 -22.61
N ALA A 178 -26.00 45.84 -23.63
CA ALA A 178 -27.19 45.03 -23.93
C ALA A 178 -26.82 43.61 -24.39
N THR A 179 -25.80 43.43 -25.24
CA THR A 179 -25.32 42.09 -25.62
C THR A 179 -24.67 41.37 -24.45
N GLY A 180 -23.90 42.06 -23.62
CA GLY A 180 -23.37 41.48 -22.38
C GLY A 180 -24.49 41.07 -21.43
N MET A 181 -25.49 41.93 -21.23
CA MET A 181 -26.67 41.63 -20.41
C MET A 181 -27.50 40.50 -20.99
N PHE A 182 -27.63 40.33 -22.31
CA PHE A 182 -28.34 39.19 -22.91
C PHE A 182 -27.52 37.88 -22.89
N GLN A 183 -26.22 37.96 -23.18
CA GLN A 183 -25.32 36.81 -23.26
C GLN A 183 -24.92 36.28 -21.88
N PHE A 184 -25.07 37.10 -20.84
CA PHE A 184 -25.00 36.72 -19.42
C PHE A 184 -26.35 36.91 -18.68
N TRP A 185 -27.49 37.01 -19.41
CA TRP A 185 -28.81 36.95 -18.76
C TRP A 185 -29.10 35.50 -18.38
N PRO A 186 -29.72 35.23 -17.22
CA PRO A 186 -30.26 33.92 -16.92
C PRO A 186 -31.49 33.66 -17.80
N HIS A 187 -31.28 33.21 -19.04
CA HIS A 187 -32.32 32.72 -19.95
C HIS A 187 -32.85 31.32 -19.55
N SER A 188 -32.98 31.10 -18.25
CA SER A 188 -33.66 29.95 -17.64
C SER A 188 -34.00 30.30 -16.18
N ILE A 189 -35.10 31.04 -15.98
CA ILE A 189 -35.89 30.90 -14.75
C ILE A 189 -36.92 29.79 -15.01
N GLU A 190 -36.41 28.61 -15.36
CA GLU A 190 -36.99 27.41 -14.76
C GLU A 190 -36.59 27.44 -13.28
N SER A 191 -37.42 26.90 -12.40
CA SER A 191 -37.02 26.75 -11.00
C SER A 191 -35.94 25.68 -10.90
N SER A 192 -34.68 26.09 -11.00
CA SER A 192 -33.57 25.39 -10.37
C SER A 192 -33.89 25.36 -8.88
N ALA A 193 -34.59 24.31 -8.44
CA ALA A 193 -34.70 23.98 -7.05
C ALA A 193 -33.26 23.91 -6.52
N GLU A 194 -32.93 24.83 -5.64
CA GLU A 194 -31.56 25.02 -5.17
C GLU A 194 -31.28 23.90 -4.16
N TRP A 195 -30.97 22.70 -4.69
CA TRP A 195 -30.63 21.49 -3.95
C TRP A 195 -29.26 21.62 -3.25
N THR A 196 -29.05 22.73 -2.56
CA THR A 196 -28.55 22.65 -1.18
C THR A 196 -29.22 21.46 -0.49
N LEU A 197 -28.41 20.67 0.22
CA LEU A 197 -28.93 19.78 1.24
C LEU A 197 -29.36 20.65 2.43
N GLU A 198 -30.50 21.33 2.26
CA GLU A 198 -31.33 21.71 3.39
C GLU A 198 -31.54 20.46 4.26
N LYS A 199 -31.64 20.67 5.57
CA LYS A 199 -31.88 19.59 6.54
C LYS A 199 -33.35 19.17 6.54
N GLY A 200 -33.87 18.83 5.36
CA GLY A 200 -35.15 18.18 5.19
C GLY A 200 -35.19 16.95 6.09
N SER A 201 -36.25 16.79 6.86
CA SER A 201 -36.29 15.75 7.87
C SER A 201 -36.27 14.38 7.20
N VAL A 202 -35.70 13.38 7.87
CA VAL A 202 -35.82 11.96 7.44
C VAL A 202 -37.30 11.54 7.34
N HIS A 203 -38.21 12.29 8.00
CA HIS A 203 -39.65 12.13 7.87
C HIS A 203 -40.23 12.61 6.53
N ASP A 204 -39.67 13.66 5.92
CA ASP A 204 -40.18 14.33 4.71
C ASP A 204 -39.69 13.65 3.41
N ALA A 205 -38.67 12.80 3.50
CA ALA A 205 -38.11 12.06 2.38
C ALA A 205 -39.13 11.09 1.74
N PRO A 206 -39.15 10.94 0.40
CA PRO A 206 -40.15 10.16 -0.33
C PRO A 206 -40.17 8.68 0.08
N LEU A 207 -41.38 8.15 0.24
CA LEU A 207 -41.64 6.76 0.63
C LEU A 207 -41.69 5.84 -0.60
N ILE A 208 -40.76 4.89 -0.66
CA ILE A 208 -40.71 3.83 -1.68
C ILE A 208 -41.13 2.51 -1.04
N ARG A 209 -42.14 1.85 -1.64
CA ARG A 209 -42.54 0.50 -1.28
C ARG A 209 -41.75 -0.51 -2.10
N LEU A 210 -41.33 -1.60 -1.48
CA LEU A 210 -40.62 -2.72 -2.08
C LEU A 210 -41.57 -3.91 -2.26
N PRO A 211 -42.04 -4.20 -3.48
CA PRO A 211 -42.71 -5.47 -3.80
C PRO A 211 -41.88 -6.69 -3.40
N ALA A 212 -42.53 -7.78 -2.99
CA ALA A 212 -41.85 -9.04 -2.66
C ALA A 212 -41.13 -9.65 -3.88
N SER A 213 -41.58 -9.30 -5.08
CA SER A 213 -41.02 -9.61 -6.40
C SER A 213 -39.87 -8.69 -6.85
N SER A 214 -39.49 -7.67 -6.07
CA SER A 214 -38.38 -6.78 -6.41
C SER A 214 -37.07 -7.56 -6.55
N PRO A 215 -36.20 -7.20 -7.52
CA PRO A 215 -34.94 -7.90 -7.75
C PRO A 215 -34.04 -7.88 -6.51
N ILE A 216 -33.27 -8.94 -6.34
CA ILE A 216 -32.27 -9.08 -5.27
C ILE A 216 -30.89 -9.17 -5.93
N PRO A 217 -29.88 -8.41 -5.48
CA PRO A 217 -28.50 -8.52 -5.94
C PRO A 217 -27.93 -9.93 -5.76
N GLU A 218 -26.93 -10.28 -6.57
CA GLU A 218 -26.07 -11.44 -6.33
C GLU A 218 -25.25 -11.23 -5.04
N ARG A 219 -24.79 -12.33 -4.42
CA ARG A 219 -23.86 -12.27 -3.28
C ARG A 219 -22.53 -11.67 -3.73
N GLY A 220 -21.87 -10.93 -2.84
CA GLY A 220 -20.66 -10.17 -3.19
C GLY A 220 -19.50 -11.05 -3.68
N ASP A 221 -19.13 -10.93 -4.95
CA ASP A 221 -18.08 -11.74 -5.57
C ASP A 221 -16.69 -11.42 -4.98
N LEU A 222 -16.00 -12.46 -4.51
CA LEU A 222 -14.64 -12.44 -3.96
C LEU A 222 -13.55 -12.40 -5.04
N SER A 223 -13.88 -12.72 -6.30
CA SER A 223 -12.98 -12.61 -7.45
C SER A 223 -12.75 -11.15 -7.87
N CYS A 224 -13.65 -10.22 -7.50
CA CYS A 224 -13.59 -8.82 -7.89
C CYS A 224 -12.26 -8.12 -7.57
N ARG A 225 -11.71 -7.42 -8.57
CA ARG A 225 -10.53 -6.56 -8.52
C ARG A 225 -10.82 -5.25 -9.23
N MET A 226 -9.96 -4.25 -9.04
CA MET A 226 -10.10 -2.89 -9.60
C MET A 226 -10.13 -2.84 -11.13
N HIS A 227 -9.77 -3.93 -11.81
CA HIS A 227 -9.81 -4.08 -13.27
C HIS A 227 -10.86 -5.09 -13.77
N THR A 228 -11.63 -5.76 -12.89
CA THR A 228 -12.68 -6.72 -13.28
C THR A 228 -14.10 -6.31 -12.88
N CYS A 229 -14.23 -5.56 -11.78
CA CYS A 229 -15.53 -5.19 -11.20
C CYS A 229 -15.74 -3.67 -11.05
N PHE A 230 -14.74 -2.86 -11.38
CA PHE A 230 -14.78 -1.40 -11.30
C PHE A 230 -14.54 -0.77 -12.68
N ASP A 231 -15.38 0.20 -13.04
CA ASP A 231 -15.30 0.97 -14.26
C ASP A 231 -14.45 2.24 -14.03
N VAL A 232 -13.14 2.11 -14.26
CA VAL A 232 -12.19 3.23 -14.16
C VAL A 232 -12.50 4.35 -15.17
N TYR A 233 -13.16 4.05 -16.29
CA TYR A 233 -13.43 5.04 -17.34
C TYR A 233 -14.47 6.09 -16.94
N ARG A 234 -15.37 5.77 -15.99
CA ARG A 234 -16.25 6.76 -15.33
C ARG A 234 -15.48 7.79 -14.50
N CYS A 235 -14.27 7.45 -14.05
CA CYS A 235 -13.43 8.30 -13.21
C CYS A 235 -12.53 9.24 -14.03
N GLY A 236 -13.06 9.71 -15.18
CA GLY A 236 -12.33 10.38 -16.25
C GLY A 236 -11.48 11.58 -15.83
N TYR A 237 -10.46 11.87 -16.63
CA TYR A 237 -9.37 12.79 -16.31
C TYR A 237 -9.85 14.18 -15.86
N ASN A 238 -9.75 14.43 -14.56
CA ASN A 238 -10.02 15.73 -13.93
C ASN A 238 -8.68 16.48 -13.75
N PRO A 239 -8.56 17.77 -14.13
CA PRO A 239 -7.33 18.55 -13.94
C PRO A 239 -6.87 18.73 -12.48
N LYS A 240 -7.69 18.33 -11.49
CA LYS A 240 -7.30 18.25 -10.07
C LYS A 240 -6.85 16.86 -9.61
N ASN A 241 -6.85 15.84 -10.47
CA ASN A 241 -6.56 14.42 -10.15
C ASN A 241 -7.40 13.89 -8.96
N LYS A 242 -8.66 14.35 -8.88
CA LYS A 242 -9.64 13.96 -7.85
C LYS A 242 -10.85 13.27 -8.47
N ILE A 243 -11.22 12.12 -7.92
CA ILE A 243 -12.49 11.46 -8.20
C ILE A 243 -13.68 12.33 -7.78
N LYS A 244 -14.83 12.08 -8.39
CA LYS A 244 -16.11 12.69 -8.02
C LYS A 244 -17.12 11.65 -7.54
N VAL A 245 -17.92 12.02 -6.55
CA VAL A 245 -18.76 11.12 -5.75
C VAL A 245 -20.16 11.69 -5.70
N TYR A 246 -21.13 10.95 -6.24
CA TYR A 246 -22.54 11.29 -6.15
C TYR A 246 -23.18 10.58 -4.96
N ILE A 247 -23.96 11.32 -4.17
CA ILE A 247 -24.78 10.81 -3.08
C ILE A 247 -26.21 10.74 -3.59
N TYR A 248 -26.85 9.56 -3.48
CA TYR A 248 -28.27 9.43 -3.84
C TYR A 248 -29.15 10.28 -2.92
N ALA A 249 -30.22 10.86 -3.47
CA ALA A 249 -31.24 11.54 -2.67
C ALA A 249 -31.80 10.63 -1.56
N LEU A 250 -32.11 11.21 -0.40
CA LEU A 250 -32.64 10.47 0.74
C LEU A 250 -34.02 9.87 0.41
N GLN A 251 -34.20 8.57 0.69
CA GLN A 251 -35.40 7.80 0.35
C GLN A 251 -35.78 6.88 1.52
N ARG A 252 -37.08 6.76 1.80
CA ARG A 252 -37.61 5.90 2.86
C ARG A 252 -38.11 4.59 2.27
N PHE A 253 -37.40 3.49 2.50
CA PHE A 253 -37.79 2.18 2.00
C PHE A 253 -38.61 1.39 3.04
N VAL A 254 -39.76 0.87 2.60
CA VAL A 254 -40.64 -0.04 3.35
C VAL A 254 -41.03 -1.23 2.48
N ASP A 255 -41.41 -2.36 3.09
CA ASP A 255 -41.97 -3.50 2.38
C ASP A 255 -43.44 -3.30 1.95
N GLU A 256 -44.05 -4.34 1.37
CA GLU A 256 -45.46 -4.36 0.97
C GLU A 256 -46.44 -4.06 2.12
N PHE A 257 -46.05 -4.37 3.36
CA PHE A 257 -46.84 -4.16 4.58
C PHE A 257 -46.57 -2.80 5.25
N GLY A 258 -45.67 -1.99 4.69
CA GLY A 258 -45.29 -0.68 5.23
C GLY A 258 -44.25 -0.72 6.35
N VAL A 259 -43.62 -1.87 6.61
CA VAL A 259 -42.58 -2.04 7.64
C VAL A 259 -41.22 -1.62 7.05
N PRO A 260 -40.44 -0.75 7.73
CA PRO A 260 -39.17 -0.24 7.20
C PRO A 260 -38.09 -1.31 7.06
N ILE A 261 -37.11 -1.07 6.18
CA ILE A 261 -35.95 -1.95 5.99
C ILE A 261 -34.93 -1.91 7.14
N SER A 262 -34.96 -0.84 7.95
CA SER A 262 -34.10 -0.64 9.12
C SER A 262 -34.97 -0.32 10.33
N SER A 263 -34.71 -0.95 11.47
CA SER A 263 -35.43 -0.71 12.73
C SER A 263 -35.07 0.63 13.39
N THR A 264 -33.92 1.21 13.05
CA THR A 264 -33.44 2.49 13.59
C THR A 264 -33.61 3.68 12.64
N GLY A 265 -33.90 3.42 11.36
CA GLY A 265 -33.79 4.43 10.31
C GLY A 265 -32.32 4.83 10.04
N LEU A 266 -32.12 6.07 9.61
CA LEU A 266 -30.82 6.69 9.34
C LEU A 266 -30.11 7.02 10.66
N SER A 267 -28.94 6.45 10.93
CA SER A 267 -28.15 6.80 12.13
C SER A 267 -27.55 8.20 12.02
N ARG A 268 -27.23 8.79 13.18
CA ARG A 268 -26.47 10.04 13.24
C ARG A 268 -25.11 9.87 12.58
N GLU A 269 -24.43 8.76 12.85
CA GLU A 269 -23.12 8.42 12.33
C GLU A 269 -23.12 8.37 10.79
N TYR A 270 -24.17 7.80 10.18
CA TYR A 270 -24.29 7.78 8.73
C TYR A 270 -24.70 9.13 8.14
N ASN A 271 -25.56 9.90 8.81
CA ASN A 271 -25.84 11.28 8.42
C ASN A 271 -24.57 12.14 8.44
N ASP A 272 -23.79 12.06 9.52
CA ASP A 272 -22.53 12.78 9.69
C ASP A 272 -21.48 12.34 8.64
N LEU A 273 -21.51 11.07 8.18
CA LEU A 273 -20.73 10.58 7.03
C LEU A 273 -21.17 11.22 5.70
N LEU A 274 -22.47 11.21 5.39
CA LEU A 274 -22.99 11.77 4.14
C LEU A 274 -22.75 13.29 4.06
N SER A 275 -23.00 14.03 5.15
CA SER A 275 -22.64 15.45 5.26
C SER A 275 -21.14 15.67 5.07
N ALA A 276 -20.29 14.88 5.73
CA ALA A 276 -18.84 14.98 5.60
C ALA A 276 -18.31 14.77 4.17
N ILE A 277 -18.99 13.94 3.37
CA ILE A 277 -18.66 13.73 1.96
C ILE A 277 -19.22 14.86 1.11
N SER A 278 -20.46 15.31 1.35
CA SER A 278 -21.09 16.45 0.67
C SER A 278 -20.31 17.76 0.84
N ASP A 279 -19.76 18.00 2.03
CA ASP A 279 -18.89 19.16 2.36
C ASP A 279 -17.53 19.16 1.61
N SER A 280 -17.20 18.09 0.87
CA SER A 280 -15.83 17.82 0.43
C SER A 280 -15.61 18.06 -1.07
N ASP A 281 -14.35 18.30 -1.44
CA ASP A 281 -13.88 18.36 -2.83
C ASP A 281 -14.31 17.15 -3.69
N PHE A 282 -14.62 16.01 -3.08
CA PHE A 282 -15.07 14.80 -3.78
C PHE A 282 -16.53 14.87 -4.22
N TYR A 283 -17.41 15.67 -3.61
CA TYR A 283 -18.84 15.68 -3.94
C TYR A 283 -19.14 16.18 -5.36
N THR A 284 -20.18 15.64 -5.99
CA THR A 284 -20.79 16.17 -7.21
C THR A 284 -22.31 15.98 -7.16
N ASP A 285 -23.04 17.00 -7.59
CA ASP A 285 -24.46 16.98 -7.91
C ASP A 285 -24.71 16.30 -9.27
N ASP A 286 -23.83 16.57 -10.24
CA ASP A 286 -23.89 16.00 -11.59
C ASP A 286 -23.55 14.50 -11.61
N VAL A 287 -24.60 13.68 -11.70
CA VAL A 287 -24.57 12.21 -11.85
C VAL A 287 -23.66 11.74 -13.00
N THR A 288 -23.47 12.54 -14.05
CA THR A 288 -22.65 12.15 -15.22
C THR A 288 -21.15 12.31 -14.98
N ARG A 289 -20.74 13.12 -13.98
CA ARG A 289 -19.34 13.30 -13.58
C ARG A 289 -18.92 12.32 -12.48
N ALA A 290 -19.84 11.52 -11.96
CA ALA A 290 -19.61 10.66 -10.81
C ALA A 290 -18.77 9.42 -11.15
N CYS A 291 -17.58 9.36 -10.54
CA CYS A 291 -16.73 8.18 -10.50
C CYS A 291 -17.28 7.13 -9.53
N LEU A 292 -17.81 7.55 -8.38
CA LEU A 292 -18.40 6.70 -7.35
C LEU A 292 -19.84 7.10 -7.02
N PHE A 293 -20.62 6.13 -6.57
CA PHE A 293 -22.00 6.29 -6.13
C PHE A 293 -22.17 5.80 -4.69
N ILE A 294 -22.74 6.64 -3.82
CA ILE A 294 -23.01 6.30 -2.41
C ILE A 294 -24.52 6.36 -2.17
N PRO A 295 -25.18 5.21 -1.92
CA PRO A 295 -26.59 5.15 -1.51
C PRO A 295 -26.85 5.98 -0.25
N SER A 296 -28.02 6.60 -0.14
CA SER A 296 -28.53 7.12 1.15
C SER A 296 -29.27 6.01 1.93
N ILE A 297 -28.64 4.84 2.03
CA ILE A 297 -29.15 3.66 2.74
C ILE A 297 -28.10 3.29 3.79
N ASP A 298 -28.43 3.54 5.05
CA ASP A 298 -27.54 3.21 6.18
C ASP A 298 -27.35 1.70 6.29
N VAL A 299 -26.10 1.25 6.14
CA VAL A 299 -25.67 -0.13 6.39
C VAL A 299 -24.47 -0.20 7.35
N LEU A 300 -24.26 0.85 8.18
CA LEU A 300 -23.14 0.91 9.14
C LEU A 300 -23.18 -0.19 10.20
N ASN A 301 -24.39 -0.63 10.58
CA ASN A 301 -24.61 -1.65 11.60
C ASN A 301 -25.65 -2.66 11.15
N GLN A 302 -25.21 -3.88 10.87
CA GLN A 302 -26.09 -4.91 10.31
C GLN A 302 -27.22 -5.33 11.26
N ASN A 303 -27.09 -5.11 12.57
CA ASN A 303 -28.09 -5.51 13.58
C ASN A 303 -29.43 -4.74 13.46
N SER A 304 -29.48 -3.60 12.76
CA SER A 304 -30.75 -2.88 12.52
C SER A 304 -31.45 -3.30 11.23
N LEU A 305 -30.79 -4.07 10.35
CA LEU A 305 -31.21 -4.27 8.95
C LEU A 305 -32.04 -5.53 8.75
N ARG A 306 -33.06 -5.41 7.89
CA ARG A 306 -33.71 -6.56 7.25
C ARG A 306 -32.96 -6.91 5.96
N ILE A 307 -32.21 -8.02 6.01
CA ILE A 307 -31.15 -8.32 5.01
C ILE A 307 -31.69 -8.40 3.58
N ARG A 308 -32.84 -9.05 3.35
CA ARG A 308 -33.42 -9.22 2.01
C ARG A 308 -33.94 -7.89 1.46
N GLU A 309 -34.68 -7.16 2.27
CA GLU A 309 -35.39 -5.94 1.88
C GLU A 309 -34.41 -4.77 1.69
N THR A 310 -33.33 -4.73 2.48
CA THR A 310 -32.20 -3.81 2.24
C THR A 310 -31.52 -4.11 0.90
N ALA A 311 -31.40 -5.39 0.52
CA ALA A 311 -30.82 -5.79 -0.77
C ALA A 311 -31.75 -5.39 -1.95
N GLN A 312 -33.06 -5.56 -1.79
CA GLN A 312 -34.06 -5.09 -2.76
C GLN A 312 -34.03 -3.57 -2.94
N ALA A 313 -33.87 -2.81 -1.84
CA ALA A 313 -33.68 -1.37 -1.90
C ALA A 313 -32.44 -0.96 -2.71
N LEU A 314 -31.31 -1.65 -2.53
CA LEU A 314 -30.08 -1.43 -3.33
C LEU A 314 -30.33 -1.71 -4.82
N ALA A 315 -30.94 -2.84 -5.18
CA ALA A 315 -31.20 -3.19 -6.57
C ALA A 315 -32.20 -2.25 -7.28
N MET A 316 -33.05 -1.55 -6.53
CA MET A 316 -33.98 -0.54 -7.06
C MET A 316 -33.36 0.86 -7.22
N LEU A 317 -32.09 1.07 -6.84
CA LEU A 317 -31.44 2.37 -7.03
C LEU A 317 -31.21 2.68 -8.53
N PRO A 318 -31.54 3.90 -9.00
CA PRO A 318 -31.31 4.29 -10.39
C PRO A 318 -29.82 4.19 -10.76
N ARG A 319 -29.47 3.39 -11.78
CA ARG A 319 -28.09 3.05 -12.18
C ARG A 319 -27.33 2.11 -11.22
N TRP A 320 -28.00 1.29 -10.41
CA TRP A 320 -27.34 0.28 -9.55
C TRP A 320 -26.33 -0.62 -10.30
N ASP A 321 -26.59 -0.97 -11.57
CA ASP A 321 -25.59 -1.48 -12.54
C ASP A 321 -24.70 -2.63 -11.99
N LYS A 322 -25.35 -3.65 -11.42
CA LYS A 322 -24.71 -4.77 -10.70
C LYS A 322 -23.67 -4.32 -9.66
N GLY A 323 -23.96 -3.24 -8.93
CA GLY A 323 -23.11 -2.64 -7.90
C GLY A 323 -21.81 -2.01 -8.43
N MET A 324 -21.59 -1.90 -9.74
CA MET A 324 -20.34 -1.33 -10.27
C MET A 324 -20.19 0.14 -9.84
N ASN A 325 -19.00 0.49 -9.36
CA ASN A 325 -18.65 1.80 -8.81
C ASN A 325 -19.48 2.27 -7.59
N HIS A 326 -20.30 1.41 -6.99
CA HIS A 326 -21.03 1.71 -5.77
C HIS A 326 -20.16 1.44 -4.54
N LEU A 327 -20.18 2.34 -3.55
CA LEU A 327 -19.43 2.21 -2.30
C LEU A 327 -20.40 2.14 -1.11
N LEU A 328 -20.34 1.03 -0.37
CA LEU A 328 -21.10 0.81 0.86
C LEU A 328 -20.17 0.90 2.08
N PHE A 329 -20.64 1.50 3.17
CA PHE A 329 -19.92 1.58 4.44
C PHE A 329 -20.60 0.70 5.49
N ASN A 330 -19.89 -0.28 6.04
CA ASN A 330 -20.36 -1.11 7.15
C ASN A 330 -19.27 -1.25 8.21
N MET A 331 -19.48 -0.70 9.41
CA MET A 331 -18.55 -0.83 10.53
C MET A 331 -18.79 -2.10 11.36
N LEU A 332 -20.04 -2.57 11.45
CA LEU A 332 -20.47 -3.69 12.28
C LEU A 332 -21.16 -4.78 11.44
N PRO A 333 -20.39 -5.59 10.69
CA PRO A 333 -20.90 -6.71 9.88
C PRO A 333 -21.34 -7.91 10.73
N GLY A 334 -22.11 -8.80 10.11
CA GLY A 334 -22.57 -10.06 10.70
C GLY A 334 -23.63 -9.88 11.79
N GLY A 335 -24.43 -10.92 12.03
CA GLY A 335 -25.34 -11.01 13.19
C GLY A 335 -25.14 -12.33 13.94
N PRO A 336 -25.79 -12.53 15.10
CA PRO A 336 -25.84 -13.83 15.75
C PRO A 336 -26.53 -14.87 14.84
N PRO A 337 -26.08 -16.13 14.80
CA PRO A 337 -24.98 -16.70 15.58
C PRO A 337 -23.59 -16.50 14.96
N ASP A 338 -23.49 -16.35 13.64
CA ASP A 338 -22.24 -16.58 12.89
C ASP A 338 -21.25 -15.39 12.84
N TYR A 339 -21.75 -14.16 13.03
CA TYR A 339 -20.97 -12.91 13.00
C TYR A 339 -20.01 -12.78 11.78
N ASN A 340 -20.55 -12.99 10.58
CA ASN A 340 -19.81 -12.88 9.33
C ASN A 340 -18.97 -11.59 9.23
N THR A 341 -17.75 -11.74 8.69
CA THR A 341 -16.71 -10.69 8.68
C THR A 341 -16.86 -9.68 7.52
N ALA A 342 -17.98 -9.71 6.81
CA ALA A 342 -18.38 -8.74 5.80
C ALA A 342 -19.91 -8.55 5.83
N LEU A 343 -20.42 -7.53 5.15
CA LEU A 343 -21.86 -7.24 5.06
C LEU A 343 -22.61 -8.42 4.41
N ASP A 344 -23.57 -9.01 5.12
CA ASP A 344 -24.39 -10.14 4.64
C ASP A 344 -25.44 -9.76 3.59
N VAL A 345 -25.77 -8.47 3.49
CA VAL A 345 -26.70 -7.93 2.47
C VAL A 345 -26.10 -8.16 1.08
N PRO A 346 -26.77 -8.93 0.19
CA PRO A 346 -26.35 -9.07 -1.21
C PRO A 346 -26.20 -7.70 -1.89
N ARG A 347 -25.15 -7.56 -2.69
CA ARG A 347 -24.66 -6.24 -3.16
C ARG A 347 -23.88 -6.29 -4.49
N ASP A 348 -24.01 -7.38 -5.24
CA ASP A 348 -23.30 -7.61 -6.51
C ASP A 348 -21.80 -7.24 -6.40
N ARG A 349 -21.30 -6.37 -7.28
CA ARG A 349 -19.89 -5.97 -7.37
C ARG A 349 -19.52 -4.80 -6.46
N ALA A 350 -20.45 -4.21 -5.70
CA ALA A 350 -20.20 -3.00 -4.91
C ALA A 350 -18.97 -3.12 -4.00
N LEU A 351 -18.19 -2.04 -3.89
CA LEU A 351 -17.08 -1.90 -2.97
C LEU A 351 -17.61 -1.83 -1.54
N LEU A 352 -16.90 -2.46 -0.60
CA LEU A 352 -17.24 -2.41 0.81
C LEU A 352 -16.11 -1.74 1.60
N ALA A 353 -16.42 -0.59 2.19
CA ALA A 353 -15.66 0.00 3.29
C ALA A 353 -16.09 -0.71 4.57
N GLY A 354 -15.31 -1.71 5.00
CA GLY A 354 -15.72 -2.73 5.98
C GLY A 354 -14.91 -2.69 7.27
N GLY A 355 -15.59 -2.67 8.42
CA GLY A 355 -14.95 -2.56 9.74
C GLY A 355 -14.47 -3.87 10.36
N GLY A 356 -14.97 -5.02 9.89
CA GLY A 356 -14.76 -6.33 10.52
C GLY A 356 -14.06 -7.37 9.66
N PHE A 357 -13.38 -6.95 8.59
CA PHE A 357 -12.82 -7.84 7.56
C PHE A 357 -11.87 -8.92 8.09
N SER A 358 -11.97 -10.12 7.50
CA SER A 358 -10.99 -11.18 7.64
C SER A 358 -10.17 -11.38 6.37
N THR A 359 -9.03 -12.07 6.48
CA THR A 359 -8.22 -12.56 5.34
C THR A 359 -9.01 -13.37 4.30
N TRP A 360 -10.15 -13.95 4.67
CA TRP A 360 -11.01 -14.73 3.78
C TRP A 360 -12.08 -13.89 3.06
N THR A 361 -12.48 -12.75 3.62
CA THR A 361 -13.56 -11.89 3.10
C THR A 361 -13.07 -10.58 2.50
N TYR A 362 -11.84 -10.16 2.78
CA TYR A 362 -11.25 -8.92 2.28
C TYR A 362 -10.75 -9.05 0.84
N ARG A 363 -11.37 -8.30 -0.09
CA ARG A 363 -10.91 -8.23 -1.49
C ARG A 363 -9.78 -7.20 -1.59
N GLN A 364 -8.55 -7.65 -1.35
CA GLN A 364 -7.33 -6.82 -1.34
C GLN A 364 -7.23 -5.91 -2.59
N GLY A 365 -7.01 -4.60 -2.38
CA GLY A 365 -6.94 -3.60 -3.45
C GLY A 365 -8.28 -3.25 -4.12
N TYR A 366 -9.40 -3.78 -3.60
CA TYR A 366 -10.76 -3.49 -4.09
C TYR A 366 -11.63 -2.92 -2.97
N ASP A 367 -11.83 -3.69 -1.90
CA ASP A 367 -12.45 -3.21 -0.67
C ASP A 367 -11.50 -2.30 0.12
N VAL A 368 -12.00 -1.64 1.17
CA VAL A 368 -11.19 -0.83 2.09
C VAL A 368 -11.49 -1.27 3.52
N SER A 369 -10.49 -1.73 4.27
CA SER A 369 -10.67 -1.91 5.72
C SER A 369 -10.75 -0.55 6.39
N ILE A 370 -11.80 -0.32 7.19
CA ILE A 370 -12.04 0.92 7.94
C ILE A 370 -12.08 0.62 9.44
N PRO A 371 -11.91 1.61 10.33
CA PRO A 371 -12.07 1.35 11.75
C PRO A 371 -13.54 1.33 12.16
N VAL A 372 -13.84 0.54 13.19
CA VAL A 372 -15.11 0.66 13.92
C VAL A 372 -15.05 1.95 14.73
N TYR A 373 -15.88 2.93 14.36
CA TYR A 373 -15.97 4.20 15.06
C TYR A 373 -16.38 4.00 16.54
N SER A 374 -15.73 4.74 17.44
CA SER A 374 -16.07 4.78 18.86
C SER A 374 -16.69 6.13 19.22
N PRO A 375 -18.02 6.18 19.50
CA PRO A 375 -18.63 7.35 20.11
C PRO A 375 -18.01 7.72 21.46
N LEU A 376 -17.45 6.74 22.20
CA LEU A 376 -16.75 7.01 23.45
C LEU A 376 -15.42 7.73 23.23
N SER A 377 -14.65 7.38 22.18
CA SER A 377 -13.47 8.16 21.77
C SER A 377 -13.87 9.59 21.39
N ALA A 378 -14.98 9.78 20.67
CA ALA A 378 -15.39 11.10 20.19
C ALA A 378 -15.94 12.01 21.31
N ASP A 379 -16.72 11.46 22.24
CA ASP A 379 -17.30 12.20 23.37
C ASP A 379 -16.29 12.55 24.47
N VAL A 380 -15.25 11.73 24.65
CA VAL A 380 -14.32 11.85 25.79
C VAL A 380 -13.02 12.54 25.36
N VAL A 381 -12.88 13.79 25.76
CA VAL A 381 -11.60 14.52 25.68
C VAL A 381 -10.65 13.96 26.74
N LEU A 382 -9.70 13.13 26.31
CA LEU A 382 -8.57 12.70 27.14
C LEU A 382 -7.52 13.82 27.27
N PRO A 383 -6.93 14.04 28.46
CA PRO A 383 -5.84 14.99 28.63
C PRO A 383 -4.61 14.60 27.81
N GLU A 384 -3.83 15.59 27.35
CA GLU A 384 -2.56 15.33 26.69
C GLU A 384 -1.59 14.61 27.65
N ARG A 385 -1.09 13.46 27.23
CA ARG A 385 -0.12 12.68 27.99
C ARG A 385 1.07 12.32 27.10
N GLN A 386 2.22 12.90 27.41
CA GLN A 386 3.44 12.69 26.65
C GLN A 386 3.84 11.20 26.58
N PRO A 387 4.55 10.76 25.54
CA PRO A 387 5.13 9.42 25.46
C PRO A 387 6.09 9.15 26.62
N GLY A 388 6.23 7.89 27.01
CA GLY A 388 7.15 7.48 28.08
C GLY A 388 6.65 6.26 28.86
N PRO A 389 7.31 5.94 29.98
CA PRO A 389 6.84 4.91 30.90
C PRO A 389 5.44 5.22 31.45
N ARG A 390 4.75 4.17 31.87
CA ARG A 390 3.36 4.18 32.34
C ARG A 390 3.23 3.36 33.62
N ARG A 391 2.15 3.56 34.38
CA ARG A 391 1.93 2.87 35.66
C ARG A 391 1.80 1.35 35.49
N TYR A 392 1.12 0.92 34.43
CA TYR A 392 0.96 -0.48 34.05
C TYR A 392 1.78 -0.78 32.79
N PHE A 393 2.29 -2.01 32.68
CA PHE A 393 3.00 -2.46 31.48
C PHE A 393 2.00 -2.96 30.44
N ILE A 394 1.06 -3.82 30.85
CA ILE A 394 0.00 -4.38 29.99
C ILE A 394 -1.37 -4.14 30.65
N LEU A 395 -2.38 -3.80 29.84
CA LEU A 395 -3.76 -3.63 30.28
C LEU A 395 -4.72 -4.33 29.31
N SER A 396 -5.68 -5.08 29.85
CA SER A 396 -6.84 -5.60 29.09
C SER A 396 -8.13 -5.00 29.64
N SER A 397 -9.00 -4.48 28.75
CA SER A 397 -10.23 -3.76 29.12
C SER A 397 -11.47 -4.14 28.30
N GLN A 398 -11.35 -5.15 27.45
CA GLN A 398 -12.49 -5.69 26.70
C GLN A 398 -13.39 -6.48 27.65
N THR A 399 -14.69 -6.26 27.54
CA THR A 399 -15.71 -7.00 28.29
C THR A 399 -16.15 -8.23 27.51
N ALA A 400 -16.55 -9.30 28.19
CA ALA A 400 -17.02 -10.56 27.57
C ALA A 400 -15.98 -11.26 26.66
N ILE A 401 -14.72 -11.24 27.10
CA ILE A 401 -13.62 -12.05 26.51
C ILE A 401 -13.96 -13.55 26.60
N HIS A 402 -13.61 -14.34 25.57
CA HIS A 402 -13.80 -15.80 25.59
C HIS A 402 -13.09 -16.46 26.78
N ARG A 403 -13.68 -17.53 27.33
CA ARG A 403 -13.23 -18.16 28.58
C ARG A 403 -11.76 -18.57 28.56
N GLU A 404 -11.26 -19.02 27.41
CA GLU A 404 -9.88 -19.49 27.22
C GLU A 404 -8.87 -18.33 27.27
N TYR A 405 -9.02 -17.30 26.44
CA TYR A 405 -8.15 -16.12 26.53
C TYR A 405 -8.23 -15.45 27.91
N ARG A 406 -9.39 -15.52 28.59
CA ARG A 406 -9.52 -14.98 29.95
C ARG A 406 -8.75 -15.81 30.98
N ALA A 407 -8.82 -17.14 30.92
CA ALA A 407 -8.02 -18.00 31.80
C ALA A 407 -6.50 -17.80 31.56
N GLU A 408 -6.09 -17.65 30.30
CA GLU A 408 -4.71 -17.35 29.92
C GLU A 408 -4.26 -15.98 30.45
N LEU A 409 -5.08 -14.94 30.29
CA LEU A 409 -4.82 -13.60 30.83
C LEU A 409 -4.69 -13.57 32.36
N GLU A 410 -5.55 -14.30 33.09
CA GLU A 410 -5.45 -14.38 34.56
C GLU A 410 -4.17 -15.12 34.98
N ARG A 411 -3.73 -16.17 34.27
CA ARG A 411 -2.43 -16.81 34.55
C ARG A 411 -1.26 -15.84 34.33
N LEU A 412 -1.28 -15.06 33.25
CA LEU A 412 -0.30 -14.00 33.01
C LEU A 412 -0.33 -12.89 34.09
N LYS A 413 -1.50 -12.61 34.68
CA LYS A 413 -1.66 -11.69 35.82
C LYS A 413 -1.06 -12.26 37.11
N GLU A 414 -1.22 -13.57 37.35
CA GLU A 414 -0.62 -14.27 38.49
C GLU A 414 0.91 -14.35 38.37
N GLU A 415 1.42 -14.68 37.18
CA GLU A 415 2.86 -14.75 36.89
C GLU A 415 3.58 -13.39 36.99
N ASN A 416 2.93 -12.29 36.57
CA ASN A 416 3.58 -10.98 36.38
C ASN A 416 3.11 -9.87 37.35
N GLY A 417 2.20 -10.19 38.27
CA GLY A 417 1.77 -9.29 39.34
C GLY A 417 1.23 -7.94 38.85
N GLU A 418 1.62 -6.85 39.51
CA GLU A 418 1.10 -5.49 39.24
C GLU A 418 1.55 -4.87 37.91
N ALA A 419 2.46 -5.52 37.16
CA ALA A 419 2.79 -5.09 35.80
C ALA A 419 1.59 -5.22 34.82
N LEU A 420 0.64 -6.12 35.11
CA LEU A 420 -0.51 -6.39 34.26
C LEU A 420 -1.82 -5.98 34.96
N LEU A 421 -2.75 -5.36 34.22
CA LEU A 421 -4.07 -4.99 34.73
C LEU A 421 -5.18 -5.63 33.87
N LEU A 422 -6.09 -6.37 34.51
CA LEU A 422 -7.26 -6.96 33.85
C LEU A 422 -8.51 -6.24 34.33
N LEU A 423 -9.30 -5.70 33.40
CA LEU A 423 -10.49 -4.92 33.68
C LEU A 423 -11.70 -5.48 32.93
N ASP A 424 -12.82 -5.65 33.62
CA ASP A 424 -14.07 -6.21 33.06
C ASP A 424 -15.27 -5.28 33.32
N LYS A 425 -16.47 -5.70 32.93
CA LYS A 425 -17.73 -5.01 33.25
C LYS A 425 -17.99 -5.03 34.76
N CYS A 426 -18.33 -3.87 35.32
CA CYS A 426 -18.74 -3.76 36.72
C CYS A 426 -20.09 -4.46 36.97
N SER A 427 -20.11 -5.42 37.90
CA SER A 427 -21.33 -6.14 38.32
C SER A 427 -22.36 -5.25 39.01
N ASN A 428 -21.89 -4.22 39.73
CA ASN A 428 -22.72 -3.43 40.66
C ASN A 428 -23.32 -2.16 40.00
N LEU A 429 -23.27 -2.05 38.66
CA LEU A 429 -23.82 -0.92 37.92
C LEU A 429 -24.95 -1.39 37.00
N SER A 430 -26.08 -0.67 37.03
CA SER A 430 -27.21 -0.89 36.13
C SER A 430 -26.81 -0.67 34.66
N GLN A 431 -27.52 -1.33 33.74
CA GLN A 431 -27.22 -1.25 32.31
C GLN A 431 -27.58 0.13 31.75
N GLY A 432 -26.62 0.81 31.13
CA GLY A 432 -26.78 2.16 30.57
C GLY A 432 -25.44 2.81 30.23
N ALA A 433 -25.47 4.02 29.67
CA ALA A 433 -24.27 4.73 29.19
C ALA A 433 -23.20 4.94 30.28
N ALA A 434 -23.60 5.12 31.53
CA ALA A 434 -22.68 5.21 32.67
C ALA A 434 -21.88 3.91 32.93
N SER A 435 -22.45 2.74 32.62
CA SER A 435 -21.77 1.44 32.73
C SER A 435 -20.69 1.28 31.65
N ALA A 436 -20.94 1.78 30.43
CA ALA A 436 -19.99 1.70 29.31
C ALA A 436 -18.69 2.50 29.54
N ARG A 437 -18.77 3.59 30.31
CA ARG A 437 -17.63 4.46 30.70
C ARG A 437 -16.90 3.98 31.96
N LYS A 438 -17.24 2.82 32.52
CA LYS A 438 -16.57 2.24 33.70
C LYS A 438 -16.05 0.83 33.40
N ARG A 439 -14.99 0.42 34.10
CA ARG A 439 -14.52 -0.97 34.19
C ARG A 439 -14.14 -1.31 35.62
N CYS A 440 -14.09 -2.59 35.95
CA CYS A 440 -13.84 -3.05 37.31
C CYS A 440 -12.84 -4.22 37.39
N TYR A 441 -12.10 -4.28 38.50
CA TYR A 441 -11.30 -5.43 38.92
C TYR A 441 -11.40 -5.60 40.44
N LYS A 442 -11.79 -6.81 40.90
CA LYS A 442 -11.92 -7.17 42.32
C LYS A 442 -12.63 -6.10 43.18
N GLY A 443 -13.69 -5.50 42.62
CA GLY A 443 -14.51 -4.46 43.27
C GLY A 443 -14.01 -3.01 43.11
N GLN A 444 -12.76 -2.79 42.69
CA GLN A 444 -12.25 -1.45 42.35
C GLN A 444 -12.83 -0.99 41.00
N VAL A 445 -13.16 0.30 40.90
CA VAL A 445 -13.78 0.93 39.72
C VAL A 445 -12.77 1.85 39.03
N TYR A 446 -12.71 1.77 37.70
CA TYR A 446 -11.81 2.54 36.83
C TYR A 446 -12.61 3.26 35.74
N ASP A 447 -12.16 4.46 35.37
CA ASP A 447 -12.75 5.28 34.30
C ASP A 447 -12.24 4.88 32.92
N TYR A 448 -13.15 4.77 31.94
CA TYR A 448 -12.86 4.32 30.59
C TYR A 448 -13.38 5.34 29.55
N PRO A 449 -12.57 5.75 28.55
CA PRO A 449 -11.23 5.23 28.19
C PRO A 449 -10.03 5.75 29.00
N GLN A 450 -10.21 6.60 30.01
CA GLN A 450 -9.11 7.29 30.73
C GLN A 450 -8.00 6.36 31.23
N ILE A 451 -8.34 5.21 31.82
CA ILE A 451 -7.37 4.25 32.38
C ILE A 451 -6.40 3.68 31.33
N LEU A 452 -6.74 3.72 30.04
CA LEU A 452 -5.85 3.29 28.96
C LEU A 452 -4.58 4.15 28.89
N GLN A 453 -4.64 5.43 29.28
CA GLN A 453 -3.48 6.32 29.31
C GLN A 453 -2.45 5.94 30.40
N GLU A 454 -2.82 5.09 31.35
CA GLU A 454 -1.94 4.61 32.43
C GLU A 454 -1.24 3.28 32.10
N SER A 455 -1.43 2.71 30.91
CA SER A 455 -0.72 1.51 30.45
C SER A 455 0.21 1.79 29.26
N SER A 456 1.30 1.02 29.16
CA SER A 456 2.24 1.09 28.02
C SER A 456 1.67 0.34 26.82
N PHE A 457 1.16 -0.86 27.06
CA PHE A 457 0.55 -1.74 26.07
C PHE A 457 -0.91 -2.03 26.46
N CYS A 458 -1.81 -2.06 25.47
CA CYS A 458 -3.23 -2.32 25.67
C CYS A 458 -3.69 -3.45 24.74
N VAL A 459 -4.25 -4.50 25.32
CA VAL A 459 -4.63 -5.74 24.64
C VAL A 459 -5.89 -5.52 23.81
N VAL A 460 -5.85 -5.95 22.55
CA VAL A 460 -6.98 -5.98 21.60
C VAL A 460 -7.12 -7.41 21.08
N LEU A 461 -7.84 -8.23 21.84
CA LEU A 461 -8.19 -9.61 21.55
C LEU A 461 -9.33 -9.73 20.54
N ARG A 462 -9.36 -10.86 19.84
CA ARG A 462 -10.51 -11.35 19.08
C ARG A 462 -11.80 -11.37 19.92
N GLY A 463 -12.83 -10.68 19.41
CA GLY A 463 -14.21 -10.78 19.89
C GLY A 463 -15.10 -11.57 18.92
N ALA A 464 -16.41 -11.60 19.19
CA ALA A 464 -17.39 -12.20 18.27
C ALA A 464 -17.41 -11.50 16.90
N ARG A 465 -17.24 -10.16 16.89
CA ARG A 465 -16.79 -9.41 15.71
C ARG A 465 -15.28 -9.20 15.82
N LEU A 466 -14.55 -9.36 14.70
CA LEU A 466 -13.12 -9.06 14.65
C LEU A 466 -12.85 -7.57 14.91
N GLY A 467 -13.49 -6.72 14.10
CA GLY A 467 -13.46 -5.26 14.24
C GLY A 467 -14.22 -4.79 15.48
N GLN A 468 -13.55 -3.97 16.30
CA GLN A 468 -14.07 -3.50 17.60
C GLN A 468 -13.63 -2.05 17.87
N ALA A 469 -14.54 -1.26 18.46
CA ALA A 469 -14.31 0.13 18.85
C ALA A 469 -13.12 0.32 19.83
N ALA A 470 -12.79 -0.72 20.61
CA ALA A 470 -11.67 -0.73 21.55
C ALA A 470 -10.31 -0.38 20.89
N LEU A 471 -10.12 -0.66 19.60
CA LEU A 471 -8.92 -0.24 18.87
C LEU A 471 -8.83 1.29 18.75
N SER A 472 -9.95 1.97 18.49
CA SER A 472 -10.01 3.44 18.49
C SER A 472 -9.67 3.99 19.88
N ASP A 473 -10.30 3.45 20.93
CA ASP A 473 -10.12 3.93 22.30
C ASP A 473 -8.67 3.77 22.80
N VAL A 474 -8.00 2.67 22.42
CA VAL A 474 -6.58 2.42 22.72
C VAL A 474 -5.65 3.39 21.99
N LEU A 475 -5.88 3.62 20.69
CA LEU A 475 -5.10 4.57 19.89
C LEU A 475 -5.29 6.01 20.40
N GLN A 476 -6.52 6.41 20.74
CA GLN A 476 -6.82 7.71 21.33
C GLN A 476 -5.99 7.97 22.61
N ALA A 477 -5.88 6.96 23.46
CA ALA A 477 -5.14 7.04 24.72
C ALA A 477 -3.62 7.15 24.54
N GLY A 478 -3.09 6.91 23.33
CA GLY A 478 -1.65 6.79 23.09
C GLY A 478 -1.04 5.58 23.80
N CYS A 479 -1.84 4.54 24.04
CA CYS A 479 -1.39 3.23 24.51
C CYS A 479 -1.07 2.37 23.29
N VAL A 480 -0.03 1.52 23.34
CA VAL A 480 0.34 0.70 22.17
C VAL A 480 -0.62 -0.50 22.06
N PRO A 481 -1.47 -0.61 21.02
CA PRO A 481 -2.32 -1.77 20.83
C PRO A 481 -1.51 -3.05 20.59
N VAL A 482 -1.86 -4.10 21.34
CA VAL A 482 -1.36 -5.46 21.16
C VAL A 482 -2.48 -6.28 20.53
N ILE A 483 -2.38 -6.53 19.23
CA ILE A 483 -3.42 -7.19 18.43
C ILE A 483 -3.24 -8.70 18.53
N LEU A 484 -4.28 -9.40 19.00
CA LEU A 484 -4.37 -10.86 19.10
C LEU A 484 -5.65 -11.33 18.40
N ALA A 485 -5.61 -11.33 17.06
CA ALA A 485 -6.71 -11.72 16.18
C ALA A 485 -6.15 -12.07 14.78
N ASP A 486 -5.82 -13.36 14.54
CA ASP A 486 -4.89 -13.80 13.49
C ASP A 486 -5.35 -13.51 12.05
N SER A 487 -6.67 -13.37 11.85
CA SER A 487 -7.27 -13.15 10.54
C SER A 487 -7.75 -11.72 10.31
N TYR A 488 -7.65 -10.82 11.30
CA TYR A 488 -8.24 -9.47 11.21
C TYR A 488 -7.43 -8.53 10.31
N ILE A 489 -8.09 -7.96 9.31
CA ILE A 489 -7.49 -6.94 8.44
C ILE A 489 -7.59 -5.58 9.12
N LEU A 490 -6.49 -5.13 9.74
CA LEU A 490 -6.41 -3.87 10.46
C LEU A 490 -6.87 -2.67 9.59
N PRO A 491 -7.48 -1.64 10.20
CA PRO A 491 -8.01 -0.50 9.46
C PRO A 491 -6.96 0.20 8.59
N PHE A 492 -7.34 0.53 7.35
CA PHE A 492 -6.50 1.22 6.37
C PHE A 492 -5.11 0.58 6.15
N SER A 493 -4.92 -0.73 6.43
CA SER A 493 -3.61 -1.42 6.38
C SER A 493 -2.95 -1.50 4.99
N GLU A 494 -3.59 -0.97 3.96
CA GLU A 494 -3.02 -0.77 2.63
C GLU A 494 -2.11 0.48 2.57
N VAL A 495 -2.36 1.47 3.45
CA VAL A 495 -1.61 2.74 3.52
C VAL A 495 -1.04 3.04 4.91
N LEU A 496 -1.64 2.52 5.99
CA LEU A 496 -1.16 2.69 7.37
C LEU A 496 -0.27 1.53 7.81
N ASP A 497 0.92 1.90 8.30
CA ASP A 497 1.95 0.99 8.76
C ASP A 497 1.80 0.64 10.24
N TRP A 498 1.03 -0.42 10.47
CA TRP A 498 0.73 -0.92 11.80
C TRP A 498 1.95 -1.39 12.60
N LYS A 499 3.09 -1.71 11.96
CA LYS A 499 4.33 -2.08 12.67
C LYS A 499 4.91 -0.91 13.47
N ARG A 500 4.56 0.33 13.11
CA ARG A 500 5.00 1.55 13.80
C ARG A 500 4.09 1.97 14.95
N ALA A 501 2.88 1.43 15.05
CA ALA A 501 1.89 1.84 16.04
C ALA A 501 1.39 0.69 16.94
N SER A 502 1.65 -0.57 16.59
CA SER A 502 1.07 -1.75 17.24
C SER A 502 2.05 -2.91 17.30
N VAL A 503 1.75 -3.88 18.16
CA VAL A 503 2.41 -5.20 18.17
C VAL A 503 1.36 -6.25 17.83
N VAL A 504 1.55 -6.98 16.73
CA VAL A 504 0.67 -8.12 16.37
C VAL A 504 1.30 -9.39 16.92
N ILE A 505 0.56 -10.14 17.74
CA ILE A 505 1.00 -11.39 18.35
C ILE A 505 0.00 -12.48 17.94
N PRO A 506 0.44 -13.65 17.43
CA PRO A 506 -0.47 -14.75 17.11
C PRO A 506 -1.32 -15.18 18.31
N GLU A 507 -2.58 -15.56 18.08
CA GLU A 507 -3.50 -16.00 19.15
C GLU A 507 -2.92 -17.16 19.97
N GLU A 508 -2.20 -18.09 19.32
CA GLU A 508 -1.46 -19.20 19.96
C GLU A 508 -0.32 -18.75 20.90
N LYS A 509 0.19 -17.53 20.76
CA LYS A 509 1.33 -16.96 21.50
C LYS A 509 0.91 -15.98 22.60
N LEU A 510 -0.36 -15.96 22.99
CA LEU A 510 -0.83 -15.15 24.12
C LEU A 510 -0.02 -15.41 25.40
N SER A 511 0.38 -16.66 25.65
CA SER A 511 1.23 -17.08 26.77
C SER A 511 2.65 -16.49 26.75
N GLU A 512 3.20 -16.19 25.57
CA GLU A 512 4.51 -15.55 25.40
C GLU A 512 4.43 -14.01 25.42
N MET A 513 3.21 -13.43 25.43
CA MET A 513 2.97 -11.99 25.23
C MET A 513 3.85 -11.10 26.12
N TYR A 514 3.95 -11.38 27.43
CA TYR A 514 4.74 -10.55 28.34
C TYR A 514 6.23 -10.55 27.97
N THR A 515 6.79 -11.72 27.64
CA THR A 515 8.19 -11.88 27.22
C THR A 515 8.44 -11.20 25.88
N ILE A 516 7.53 -11.32 24.92
CA ILE A 516 7.60 -10.65 23.61
C ILE A 516 7.62 -9.14 23.79
N LEU A 517 6.66 -8.57 24.53
CA LEU A 517 6.56 -7.12 24.75
C LEU A 517 7.75 -6.57 25.55
N LYS A 518 8.27 -7.33 26.52
CA LYS A 518 9.47 -6.98 27.30
C LYS A 518 10.76 -6.96 26.48
N SER A 519 10.79 -7.61 25.30
CA SER A 519 11.93 -7.55 24.37
C SER A 519 12.01 -6.23 23.58
N ILE A 520 10.94 -5.42 23.57
CA ILE A 520 10.85 -4.19 22.78
C ILE A 520 11.57 -3.04 23.53
N PRO A 521 12.58 -2.37 22.94
CA PRO A 521 13.29 -1.27 23.59
C PRO A 521 12.36 -0.10 23.94
N HIS A 522 12.50 0.49 25.13
CA HIS A 522 11.64 1.59 25.61
C HIS A 522 11.47 2.74 24.61
N ARG A 523 12.55 3.14 23.92
CA ARG A 523 12.51 4.16 22.86
C ARG A 523 11.53 3.81 21.73
N GLN A 524 11.50 2.55 21.30
CA GLN A 524 10.58 2.07 20.27
C GLN A 524 9.13 2.08 20.79
N VAL A 525 8.91 1.77 22.07
CA VAL A 525 7.59 1.89 22.71
C VAL A 525 7.10 3.34 22.71
N GLU A 526 7.96 4.32 23.03
CA GLU A 526 7.58 5.74 22.93
C GLU A 526 7.28 6.18 21.50
N GLU A 527 8.08 5.72 20.53
CA GLU A 527 7.85 5.99 19.11
C GLU A 527 6.50 5.38 18.65
N MET A 528 6.15 4.19 19.15
CA MET A 528 4.84 3.56 18.95
C MET A 528 3.69 4.31 19.62
N GLN A 529 3.85 4.81 20.85
CA GLN A 529 2.83 5.62 21.55
C GLN A 529 2.51 6.91 20.77
N ARG A 530 3.54 7.59 20.22
CA ARG A 530 3.36 8.76 19.34
C ARG A 530 2.60 8.41 18.08
N GLN A 531 2.99 7.32 17.41
CA GLN A 531 2.37 6.87 16.17
C GLN A 531 0.90 6.44 16.37
N ALA A 532 0.62 5.71 17.45
CA ALA A 532 -0.73 5.28 17.84
C ALA A 532 -1.68 6.47 18.01
N ARG A 533 -1.26 7.47 18.80
CA ARG A 533 -2.04 8.70 19.01
C ARG A 533 -2.25 9.46 17.69
N TRP A 534 -1.21 9.61 16.88
CA TRP A 534 -1.30 10.33 15.61
C TRP A 534 -2.19 9.63 14.57
N PHE A 535 -2.14 8.29 14.47
CA PHE A 535 -3.07 7.53 13.65
C PHE A 535 -4.52 7.76 14.08
N TRP A 536 -4.80 7.86 15.39
CA TRP A 536 -6.15 8.19 15.85
C TRP A 536 -6.57 9.59 15.38
N GLU A 537 -5.77 10.60 15.68
CA GLU A 537 -6.07 12.01 15.35
C GLU A 537 -6.31 12.22 13.85
N ALA A 538 -5.47 11.63 13.00
CA ALA A 538 -5.51 11.81 11.55
C ALA A 538 -6.61 11.01 10.84
N TYR A 539 -6.94 9.80 11.32
CA TYR A 539 -7.73 8.84 10.52
C TYR A 539 -8.93 8.18 11.24
N PHE A 540 -9.00 8.21 12.59
CA PHE A 540 -10.05 7.54 13.38
C PHE A 540 -10.94 8.52 14.15
N SER A 541 -10.45 9.73 14.42
CA SER A 541 -11.01 10.73 15.34
C SER A 541 -12.48 11.13 15.10
N SER A 542 -13.00 10.89 13.90
CA SER A 542 -14.40 11.14 13.54
C SER A 542 -14.84 10.30 12.35
N VAL A 543 -16.14 10.11 12.18
CA VAL A 543 -16.70 9.49 10.95
C VAL A 543 -16.31 10.28 9.69
N LYS A 544 -16.16 11.62 9.80
CA LYS A 544 -15.60 12.49 8.75
C LYS A 544 -14.18 12.10 8.36
N ALA A 545 -13.29 11.88 9.33
CA ALA A 545 -11.92 11.42 9.05
C ALA A 545 -11.91 10.04 8.37
N ILE A 546 -12.75 9.11 8.84
CA ILE A 546 -12.88 7.75 8.29
C ILE A 546 -13.37 7.77 6.84
N GLY A 547 -14.45 8.51 6.56
CA GLY A 547 -15.03 8.63 5.22
C GLY A 547 -14.09 9.28 4.21
N LEU A 548 -13.48 10.41 4.56
CA LEU A 548 -12.55 11.11 3.68
C LEU A 548 -11.23 10.35 3.46
N THR A 549 -10.77 9.58 4.46
CA THR A 549 -9.63 8.66 4.31
C THR A 549 -9.95 7.53 3.34
N THR A 550 -11.16 6.94 3.45
CA THR A 550 -11.65 5.90 2.53
C THR A 550 -11.69 6.41 1.08
N LEU A 551 -12.26 7.61 0.85
CA LEU A 551 -12.31 8.22 -0.47
C LEU A 551 -10.92 8.57 -1.02
N GLN A 552 -9.99 9.02 -0.17
CA GLN A 552 -8.61 9.28 -0.59
C GLN A 552 -7.88 7.99 -0.99
N ILE A 553 -8.06 6.87 -0.27
CA ILE A 553 -7.45 5.59 -0.67
C ILE A 553 -7.96 5.14 -2.04
N ILE A 554 -9.27 5.27 -2.30
CA ILE A 554 -9.84 4.95 -3.61
C ILE A 554 -9.35 5.94 -4.69
N ASN A 555 -9.18 7.22 -4.36
CA ASN A 555 -8.58 8.21 -5.25
C ASN A 555 -7.15 7.85 -5.65
N ASP A 556 -6.32 7.46 -4.68
CA ASP A 556 -4.91 7.13 -4.86
C ASP A 556 -4.73 5.87 -5.74
N ARG A 557 -5.65 4.90 -5.62
CA ARG A 557 -5.73 3.73 -6.54
C ARG A 557 -6.05 4.12 -7.99
N ILE A 558 -6.84 5.18 -8.21
CA ILE A 558 -7.32 5.63 -9.53
C ILE A 558 -6.36 6.63 -10.18
N TYR A 559 -5.63 7.40 -9.36
CA TYR A 559 -4.64 8.38 -9.78
C TYR A 559 -3.23 8.08 -9.21
N PRO A 560 -2.57 6.94 -9.51
CA PRO A 560 -1.33 6.52 -8.83
C PRO A 560 -0.17 7.54 -8.91
N TYR A 561 -0.10 8.31 -10.00
CA TYR A 561 0.93 9.35 -10.20
C TYR A 561 0.72 10.62 -9.34
N ALA A 562 -0.46 10.76 -8.73
CA ALA A 562 -0.84 11.84 -7.81
C ALA A 562 -1.27 11.30 -6.43
N ALA A 563 -1.05 10.01 -6.17
CA ALA A 563 -1.31 9.37 -4.89
C ALA A 563 -0.43 9.93 -3.77
N ARG A 564 -0.90 9.85 -2.52
CA ARG A 564 -0.11 10.26 -1.37
C ARG A 564 1.03 9.26 -1.13
N THR A 565 2.24 9.77 -0.90
CA THR A 565 3.40 8.93 -0.59
C THR A 565 3.26 8.26 0.79
N TYR A 566 4.03 7.20 1.04
CA TYR A 566 4.08 6.53 2.34
C TYR A 566 4.30 7.51 3.51
N GLU A 567 5.18 8.50 3.33
CA GLU A 567 5.50 9.52 4.35
C GLU A 567 4.32 10.46 4.62
N GLN A 568 3.45 10.67 3.64
CA GLN A 568 2.24 11.47 3.81
C GLN A 568 1.12 10.70 4.55
N TRP A 569 1.15 9.37 4.49
CA TRP A 569 0.28 8.47 5.26
C TRP A 569 0.83 8.10 6.65
N ASN A 570 2.15 8.13 6.85
CA ASN A 570 2.77 7.54 8.04
C ASN A 570 3.67 8.49 8.86
N ASN A 571 4.06 9.67 8.37
CA ASN A 571 4.90 10.60 9.13
C ASN A 571 4.11 11.85 9.57
N PRO A 572 4.01 12.14 10.89
CA PRO A 572 3.36 13.37 11.36
C PRO A 572 4.08 14.61 10.81
N PRO A 573 3.38 15.73 10.54
CA PRO A 573 3.94 16.88 9.83
C PRO A 573 5.23 17.45 10.44
N VAL A 574 5.36 17.40 11.78
CA VAL A 574 6.52 17.89 12.53
C VAL A 574 7.81 17.12 12.21
N VAL A 575 7.72 15.85 11.81
CA VAL A 575 8.89 14.99 11.52
C VAL A 575 9.42 15.19 10.10
N LYS A 576 8.70 15.91 9.22
CA LYS A 576 9.07 16.07 7.80
C LYS A 576 10.34 16.89 7.53
N TRP A 577 10.93 17.52 8.54
CA TRP A 577 12.04 18.47 8.37
C TRP A 577 13.42 17.97 8.85
N SER A 578 13.50 16.83 9.55
CA SER A 578 14.75 16.38 10.19
C SER A 578 15.47 15.22 9.49
N SER A 579 14.81 14.48 8.59
CA SER A 579 15.35 13.25 8.00
C SER A 579 14.96 13.09 6.53
N VAL A 580 15.95 12.98 5.65
CA VAL A 580 15.76 12.44 4.30
C VAL A 580 15.66 10.92 4.42
N ASN A 581 14.43 10.43 4.64
CA ASN A 581 14.21 8.98 4.76
C ASN A 581 14.44 8.31 3.40
N SER A 582 15.32 7.30 3.37
CA SER A 582 15.55 6.49 2.18
C SER A 582 14.29 5.68 1.82
N PRO A 583 13.88 5.58 0.54
CA PRO A 583 12.74 4.76 0.12
C PRO A 583 12.96 3.25 0.32
N LEU A 584 14.14 2.84 0.78
CA LEU A 584 14.39 1.47 1.24
C LEU A 584 13.72 1.16 2.59
N PHE A 585 13.49 2.18 3.43
CA PHE A 585 12.99 2.01 4.79
C PHE A 585 11.46 2.07 4.89
N LEU A 586 10.77 1.76 3.79
CA LEU A 586 9.33 1.53 3.74
C LEU A 586 9.01 0.21 4.50
N PRO A 587 8.30 0.22 5.64
CA PRO A 587 8.02 -0.99 6.40
C PRO A 587 6.71 -1.67 5.95
N LEU A 588 5.92 -1.03 5.08
CA LEU A 588 4.88 -1.70 4.29
C LEU A 588 5.55 -2.65 3.27
N ILE A 589 5.04 -3.87 3.19
CA ILE A 589 5.46 -4.87 2.20
C ILE A 589 5.00 -4.39 0.81
N PRO A 590 5.87 -4.35 -0.23
CA PRO A 590 5.46 -3.97 -1.58
C PRO A 590 4.24 -4.78 -2.05
N PRO A 591 3.28 -4.17 -2.77
CA PRO A 591 2.08 -4.85 -3.24
C PRO A 591 2.42 -6.11 -4.06
N ARG A 592 1.46 -7.04 -4.17
CA ARG A 592 1.68 -8.36 -4.82
C ARG A 592 2.01 -8.29 -6.32
N ALA A 593 1.89 -7.11 -6.93
CA ALA A 593 2.48 -6.70 -8.21
C ALA A 593 2.92 -5.22 -8.02
N PRO A 594 4.04 -4.75 -8.63
CA PRO A 594 4.33 -4.94 -10.06
C PRO A 594 5.70 -5.59 -10.37
N GLY A 595 5.87 -6.86 -10.03
CA GLY A 595 6.94 -7.70 -10.59
C GLY A 595 8.39 -7.22 -10.35
N PHE A 596 9.30 -7.64 -11.23
CA PHE A 596 10.69 -7.21 -11.27
C PHE A 596 11.22 -7.05 -12.71
N THR A 597 12.27 -6.24 -12.87
CA THR A 597 13.03 -6.11 -14.12
C THR A 597 14.29 -6.96 -13.99
N ALA A 598 14.51 -7.87 -14.94
CA ALA A 598 15.75 -8.64 -15.03
C ALA A 598 16.78 -7.88 -15.87
N VAL A 599 17.96 -7.62 -15.30
CA VAL A 599 19.09 -6.93 -15.94
C VAL A 599 20.21 -7.95 -16.17
N VAL A 600 20.43 -8.29 -17.43
CA VAL A 600 21.47 -9.25 -17.85
C VAL A 600 22.63 -8.47 -18.49
N LEU A 601 23.81 -8.54 -17.89
CA LEU A 601 25.04 -8.02 -18.50
C LEU A 601 25.62 -9.12 -19.40
N THR A 602 25.98 -8.80 -20.64
CA THR A 602 26.52 -9.82 -21.57
C THR A 602 27.73 -9.35 -22.36
N TYR A 603 28.68 -10.26 -22.54
CA TYR A 603 29.87 -10.09 -23.36
C TYR A 603 30.17 -11.37 -24.14
N ASP A 604 29.81 -11.38 -25.42
CA ASP A 604 30.20 -12.39 -26.43
C ASP A 604 29.72 -13.85 -26.19
N ARG A 605 28.69 -14.05 -25.35
CA ARG A 605 28.16 -15.38 -24.95
C ARG A 605 26.70 -15.60 -25.37
N ILE A 606 26.41 -15.38 -26.65
CA ILE A 606 25.03 -15.29 -27.19
C ILE A 606 24.18 -16.55 -26.90
N GLU A 607 24.73 -17.76 -27.04
CA GLU A 607 23.98 -19.00 -26.79
C GLU A 607 23.57 -19.15 -25.31
N SER A 608 24.49 -18.81 -24.40
CA SER A 608 24.27 -18.87 -22.95
C SER A 608 23.24 -17.81 -22.53
N LEU A 609 23.38 -16.58 -23.02
CA LEU A 609 22.43 -15.49 -22.87
C LEU A 609 21.01 -15.89 -23.31
N PHE A 610 20.86 -16.57 -24.45
CA PHE A 610 19.56 -17.00 -24.96
C PHE A 610 18.92 -18.10 -24.09
N ARG A 611 19.71 -19.00 -23.51
CA ARG A 611 19.23 -19.96 -22.48
C ARG A 611 18.77 -19.24 -21.21
N VAL A 612 19.59 -18.33 -20.68
CA VAL A 612 19.28 -17.52 -19.49
C VAL A 612 17.99 -16.71 -19.68
N ILE A 613 17.82 -16.03 -20.81
CA ILE A 613 16.58 -15.31 -21.17
C ILE A 613 15.38 -16.27 -21.19
N THR A 614 15.53 -17.46 -21.77
CA THR A 614 14.45 -18.45 -21.87
C THR A 614 13.99 -18.93 -20.49
N GLU A 615 14.90 -19.22 -19.57
CA GLU A 615 14.54 -19.65 -18.21
C GLU A 615 13.92 -18.51 -17.37
N ILE A 616 14.50 -17.31 -17.40
CA ILE A 616 13.94 -16.15 -16.69
C ILE A 616 12.52 -15.83 -17.21
N SER A 617 12.26 -15.98 -18.51
CA SER A 617 10.95 -15.69 -19.12
C SER A 617 9.79 -16.56 -18.61
N LYS A 618 10.09 -17.66 -17.90
CA LYS A 618 9.08 -18.55 -17.28
C LYS A 618 8.60 -18.02 -15.91
N VAL A 619 9.29 -17.05 -15.32
CA VAL A 619 9.00 -16.56 -13.95
C VAL A 619 7.75 -15.67 -13.95
N PRO A 620 6.67 -16.01 -13.21
CA PRO A 620 5.41 -15.28 -13.26
C PRO A 620 5.48 -13.80 -12.87
N SER A 621 6.47 -13.41 -12.05
CA SER A 621 6.66 -12.01 -11.61
C SER A 621 7.61 -11.19 -12.50
N LEU A 622 8.10 -11.73 -13.62
CA LEU A 622 8.93 -10.97 -14.55
C LEU A 622 8.09 -9.89 -15.26
N ALA A 623 8.48 -8.62 -15.13
CA ALA A 623 7.81 -7.51 -15.79
C ALA A 623 8.53 -7.04 -17.07
N LYS A 624 9.87 -7.13 -17.10
CA LYS A 624 10.71 -6.64 -18.21
C LYS A 624 12.08 -7.31 -18.23
N LEU A 625 12.65 -7.50 -19.42
CA LEU A 625 14.04 -7.90 -19.64
C LEU A 625 14.85 -6.72 -20.20
N LEU A 626 15.97 -6.40 -19.55
CA LEU A 626 16.93 -5.39 -19.97
C LEU A 626 18.29 -6.04 -20.19
N ILE A 627 18.76 -6.08 -21.43
CA ILE A 627 20.02 -6.69 -21.83
C ILE A 627 21.05 -5.58 -22.03
N VAL A 628 22.03 -5.53 -21.14
CA VAL A 628 23.14 -4.57 -21.18
C VAL A 628 24.26 -5.17 -22.03
N TRP A 629 24.28 -4.79 -23.30
CA TRP A 629 25.20 -5.31 -24.30
C TRP A 629 26.56 -4.62 -24.17
N ASN A 630 27.55 -5.35 -23.65
CA ASN A 630 28.83 -4.79 -23.22
C ASN A 630 29.97 -4.93 -24.25
N ASN A 631 29.68 -5.44 -25.45
CA ASN A 631 30.66 -5.63 -26.52
C ASN A 631 30.52 -4.53 -27.59
N GLN A 632 31.54 -3.68 -27.74
CA GLN A 632 31.57 -2.59 -28.72
C GLN A 632 32.02 -3.05 -30.13
N ASN A 633 32.73 -4.17 -30.22
CA ASN A 633 33.30 -4.69 -31.47
C ASN A 633 32.29 -5.52 -32.28
N LYS A 634 31.28 -6.09 -31.60
CA LYS A 634 30.20 -6.89 -32.19
C LYS A 634 28.86 -6.23 -31.88
N SER A 635 28.03 -6.02 -32.90
CA SER A 635 26.64 -5.60 -32.69
C SER A 635 25.80 -6.73 -32.08
N PRO A 636 24.74 -6.42 -31.29
CA PRO A 636 23.71 -7.39 -30.94
C PRO A 636 23.14 -8.11 -32.18
N PRO A 637 22.73 -9.38 -32.07
CA PRO A 637 22.01 -10.10 -33.13
C PRO A 637 20.73 -9.39 -33.57
N GLU A 638 20.30 -9.65 -34.81
CA GLU A 638 19.00 -9.19 -35.30
C GLU A 638 17.86 -9.69 -34.40
N GLU A 639 16.83 -8.85 -34.23
CA GLU A 639 15.67 -9.10 -33.36
C GLU A 639 14.93 -10.41 -33.70
N SER A 640 15.01 -10.84 -34.95
CA SER A 640 14.52 -12.12 -35.49
C SER A 640 15.13 -13.36 -34.83
N LEU A 641 16.34 -13.27 -34.28
CA LEU A 641 17.10 -14.37 -33.69
C LEU A 641 16.91 -14.51 -32.16
N TRP A 642 16.28 -13.55 -31.50
CA TRP A 642 16.13 -13.56 -30.04
C TRP A 642 15.02 -14.52 -29.59
N PRO A 643 15.12 -15.09 -28.37
CA PRO A 643 14.05 -15.90 -27.79
C PRO A 643 12.72 -15.14 -27.72
N LYS A 644 11.63 -15.76 -28.18
CA LYS A 644 10.28 -15.18 -28.15
C LYS A 644 9.71 -15.25 -26.73
N VAL A 645 9.89 -14.17 -25.98
CA VAL A 645 9.43 -14.01 -24.58
C VAL A 645 8.08 -13.29 -24.50
N GLY A 646 7.33 -13.56 -23.42
CA GLY A 646 6.02 -12.94 -23.16
C GLY A 646 6.05 -11.55 -22.53
N VAL A 647 7.25 -10.99 -22.29
CA VAL A 647 7.48 -9.68 -21.64
C VAL A 647 8.24 -8.74 -22.57
N PRO A 648 8.19 -7.41 -22.37
CA PRO A 648 9.04 -6.49 -23.11
C PRO A 648 10.52 -6.78 -22.88
N LEU A 649 11.27 -6.97 -23.97
CA LEU A 649 12.73 -7.14 -23.99
C LEU A 649 13.36 -5.90 -24.62
N LYS A 650 14.34 -5.31 -23.93
CA LYS A 650 15.11 -4.16 -24.40
C LYS A 650 16.61 -4.50 -24.43
N VAL A 651 17.29 -4.17 -25.52
CA VAL A 651 18.75 -4.21 -25.59
C VAL A 651 19.30 -2.79 -25.53
N VAL A 652 20.25 -2.52 -24.63
CA VAL A 652 20.97 -1.25 -24.51
C VAL A 652 22.45 -1.50 -24.77
N ARG A 653 23.03 -0.79 -25.75
CA ARG A 653 24.46 -0.89 -26.09
C ARG A 653 25.26 0.07 -25.22
N THR A 654 26.27 -0.42 -24.52
CA THR A 654 27.14 0.42 -23.68
C THR A 654 28.24 1.09 -24.51
N LYS A 655 28.76 2.23 -24.04
CA LYS A 655 29.85 2.95 -24.73
C LYS A 655 31.21 2.25 -24.59
N GLU A 656 31.41 1.55 -23.48
CA GLU A 656 32.67 0.95 -23.05
C GLU A 656 32.35 -0.36 -22.31
N ASN A 657 33.17 -1.39 -22.47
CA ASN A 657 33.07 -2.64 -21.72
C ASN A 657 33.45 -2.40 -20.24
N LYS A 658 32.45 -2.26 -19.36
CA LYS A 658 32.62 -2.08 -17.91
C LYS A 658 31.64 -2.95 -17.14
N LEU A 659 32.07 -3.59 -16.06
CA LEU A 659 31.16 -4.42 -15.23
C LEU A 659 30.10 -3.58 -14.51
N SER A 660 30.42 -2.34 -14.11
CA SER A 660 29.48 -1.46 -13.42
C SER A 660 28.28 -1.01 -14.27
N ASN A 661 28.32 -1.21 -15.60
CA ASN A 661 27.20 -0.87 -16.49
C ASN A 661 25.90 -1.58 -16.08
N ARG A 662 25.97 -2.77 -15.45
CA ARG A 662 24.80 -3.49 -14.92
C ARG A 662 24.02 -2.71 -13.84
N PHE A 663 24.67 -1.74 -13.18
CA PHE A 663 24.10 -0.93 -12.10
C PHE A 663 23.77 0.50 -12.52
N PHE A 664 23.87 0.83 -13.81
CA PHE A 664 23.41 2.14 -14.27
C PHE A 664 21.88 2.23 -14.14
N PRO A 665 21.31 3.33 -13.61
CA PRO A 665 19.87 3.52 -13.51
C PRO A 665 19.30 3.90 -14.88
N TYR A 666 19.13 2.91 -15.76
CA TYR A 666 18.45 3.07 -17.05
C TYR A 666 16.97 3.42 -16.86
N ASP A 667 16.45 4.31 -17.69
CA ASP A 667 15.05 4.76 -17.65
C ASP A 667 14.05 3.60 -17.84
N GLU A 668 14.45 2.52 -18.54
CA GLU A 668 13.61 1.32 -18.69
C GLU A 668 13.37 0.54 -17.39
N ILE A 669 14.10 0.81 -16.29
CA ILE A 669 13.93 0.14 -14.98
C ILE A 669 12.77 0.76 -14.19
N GLU A 670 11.55 0.44 -14.64
CA GLU A 670 10.29 0.92 -14.06
C GLU A 670 9.98 0.26 -12.70
N THR A 671 10.29 -1.03 -12.52
CA THR A 671 9.97 -1.78 -11.30
C THR A 671 10.85 -1.39 -10.11
N GLU A 672 10.34 -1.56 -8.89
CA GLU A 672 11.12 -1.36 -7.66
C GLU A 672 12.21 -2.43 -7.48
N ALA A 673 11.85 -3.69 -7.77
CA ALA A 673 12.78 -4.82 -7.77
C ALA A 673 13.60 -4.88 -9.06
N VAL A 674 14.90 -5.16 -8.90
CA VAL A 674 15.83 -5.50 -9.97
C VAL A 674 16.47 -6.85 -9.68
N LEU A 675 16.39 -7.78 -10.62
CA LEU A 675 17.22 -8.99 -10.64
C LEU A 675 18.46 -8.70 -11.49
N ALA A 676 19.65 -8.64 -10.89
CA ALA A 676 20.87 -8.76 -11.68
C ALA A 676 21.25 -10.24 -11.81
N ILE A 677 21.65 -10.64 -13.02
CA ILE A 677 22.08 -12.00 -13.32
C ILE A 677 23.16 -12.00 -14.42
N ASP A 678 24.17 -12.87 -14.28
CA ASP A 678 25.21 -13.08 -15.29
C ASP A 678 24.74 -13.97 -16.45
N ASP A 679 25.34 -13.82 -17.63
CA ASP A 679 24.93 -14.52 -18.86
C ASP A 679 25.29 -16.02 -18.93
N ASP A 680 25.85 -16.61 -17.85
CA ASP A 680 26.16 -18.04 -17.71
C ASP A 680 25.38 -18.78 -16.60
N ILE A 681 24.46 -18.11 -15.91
CA ILE A 681 23.69 -18.69 -14.79
C ILE A 681 22.44 -19.44 -15.29
N ILE A 682 22.65 -20.54 -16.02
CA ILE A 682 21.59 -21.41 -16.55
C ILE A 682 20.99 -22.39 -15.51
N MET A 683 21.51 -22.42 -14.28
CA MET A 683 21.16 -23.44 -13.26
C MET A 683 20.07 -23.03 -12.26
N LEU A 684 19.41 -21.88 -12.44
CA LEU A 684 18.33 -21.41 -11.56
C LEU A 684 16.96 -21.74 -12.16
N THR A 685 16.10 -22.39 -11.38
CA THR A 685 14.74 -22.74 -11.82
C THR A 685 13.79 -21.54 -11.72
N SER A 686 12.66 -21.58 -12.43
CA SER A 686 11.58 -20.59 -12.32
C SER A 686 11.12 -20.38 -10.88
N ASP A 687 11.10 -21.47 -10.10
CA ASP A 687 10.63 -21.50 -8.72
C ASP A 687 11.68 -20.89 -7.79
N GLU A 688 12.96 -21.17 -8.01
CA GLU A 688 14.07 -20.53 -7.29
C GLU A 688 14.07 -19.01 -7.52
N LEU A 689 13.82 -18.56 -8.75
CA LEU A 689 13.71 -17.13 -9.11
C LEU A 689 12.45 -16.47 -8.51
N GLN A 690 11.27 -17.09 -8.61
CA GLN A 690 10.03 -16.59 -8.03
C GLN A 690 10.13 -16.48 -6.49
N PHE A 691 10.68 -17.50 -5.83
CA PHE A 691 10.88 -17.48 -4.38
C PHE A 691 11.91 -16.43 -3.94
N GLY A 692 12.98 -16.22 -4.72
CA GLY A 692 13.95 -15.15 -4.47
C GLY A 692 13.32 -13.76 -4.52
N TYR A 693 12.42 -13.52 -5.49
CA TYR A 693 11.62 -12.30 -5.57
C TYR A 693 10.66 -12.13 -4.39
N GLU A 694 10.01 -13.21 -3.94
CA GLU A 694 9.11 -13.16 -2.78
C GLU A 694 9.84 -12.87 -1.47
N VAL A 695 11.03 -13.44 -1.26
CA VAL A 695 11.90 -13.10 -0.13
C VAL A 695 12.39 -11.66 -0.24
N TRP A 696 12.73 -11.16 -1.43
CA TRP A 696 13.07 -9.75 -1.62
C TRP A 696 11.90 -8.82 -1.24
N ARG A 697 10.65 -9.21 -1.52
CA ARG A 697 9.47 -8.42 -1.10
C ARG A 697 9.29 -8.35 0.42
N GLU A 698 9.80 -9.31 1.19
CA GLU A 698 9.84 -9.21 2.67
C GLU A 698 11.00 -8.34 3.19
N PHE A 699 12.08 -8.23 2.42
CA PHE A 699 13.32 -7.54 2.80
C PHE A 699 13.88 -6.62 1.69
N PRO A 700 13.10 -5.63 1.20
CA PRO A 700 13.45 -4.87 -0.01
C PRO A 700 14.71 -4.00 0.16
N ASP A 701 15.09 -3.70 1.40
CA ASP A 701 16.31 -2.97 1.73
C ASP A 701 17.60 -3.81 1.67
N ARG A 702 17.50 -5.12 1.50
CA ARG A 702 18.65 -6.04 1.43
C ARG A 702 18.92 -6.55 0.02
N LEU A 703 20.17 -6.96 -0.21
CA LEU A 703 20.52 -7.90 -1.26
C LEU A 703 19.99 -9.30 -0.90
N VAL A 704 19.22 -9.90 -1.80
CA VAL A 704 18.62 -11.24 -1.64
C VAL A 704 19.01 -12.10 -2.83
N GLY A 705 19.71 -13.21 -2.63
CA GLY A 705 20.22 -14.00 -3.76
C GLY A 705 20.93 -15.30 -3.39
N TYR A 706 21.50 -15.95 -4.40
CA TYR A 706 21.86 -17.37 -4.35
C TYR A 706 23.35 -17.62 -4.04
N PRO A 707 24.32 -16.94 -4.69
CA PRO A 707 25.75 -17.20 -4.45
C PRO A 707 26.23 -16.42 -3.23
N GLY A 708 26.31 -17.09 -2.07
CA GLY A 708 26.85 -16.53 -0.83
C GLY A 708 28.38 -16.54 -0.79
N ARG A 709 28.97 -15.51 -0.18
CA ARG A 709 30.41 -15.34 0.06
C ARG A 709 30.67 -14.74 1.44
N LEU A 710 31.91 -14.86 1.90
CA LEU A 710 32.34 -14.45 3.22
C LEU A 710 33.55 -13.50 3.12
N HIS A 711 33.67 -12.60 4.09
CA HIS A 711 34.89 -11.86 4.38
C HIS A 711 35.41 -12.36 5.73
N LEU A 712 36.72 -12.57 5.83
CA LEU A 712 37.39 -13.03 7.04
C LEU A 712 38.49 -12.04 7.42
N TRP A 713 38.78 -11.92 8.72
CA TRP A 713 39.98 -11.20 9.18
C TRP A 713 41.16 -12.17 9.22
N ASP A 714 42.20 -11.85 8.46
CA ASP A 714 43.48 -12.55 8.50
C ASP A 714 44.32 -11.96 9.64
N HIS A 715 44.48 -12.75 10.70
CA HIS A 715 45.24 -12.37 11.89
C HIS A 715 46.76 -12.37 11.67
N GLU A 716 47.27 -13.05 10.64
CA GLU A 716 48.71 -13.10 10.33
C GLU A 716 49.11 -11.92 9.44
N MET A 717 48.28 -11.58 8.46
CA MET A 717 48.52 -10.46 7.54
C MET A 717 47.97 -9.11 8.03
N GLY A 718 47.12 -9.11 9.06
CA GLY A 718 46.47 -7.90 9.58
C GLY A 718 45.54 -7.22 8.56
N LYS A 719 44.84 -8.02 7.75
CA LYS A 719 44.04 -7.58 6.60
C LYS A 719 42.75 -8.38 6.48
N TRP A 720 41.79 -7.88 5.71
CA TRP A 720 40.62 -8.65 5.32
C TRP A 720 40.93 -9.57 4.13
N LYS A 721 40.37 -10.79 4.15
CA LYS A 721 40.46 -11.80 3.09
C LYS A 721 39.06 -12.03 2.48
N TYR A 722 38.97 -12.16 1.16
CA TYR A 722 37.78 -12.68 0.48
C TYR A 722 37.79 -14.21 0.55
N GLU A 723 36.69 -14.81 1.02
CA GLU A 723 36.56 -16.26 1.08
C GLU A 723 35.44 -16.77 0.16
N SER A 724 35.78 -17.81 -0.59
CA SER A 724 34.99 -18.42 -1.66
C SER A 724 34.40 -19.78 -1.28
N GLU A 725 34.89 -20.40 -0.20
CA GLU A 725 34.34 -21.64 0.33
C GLU A 725 32.88 -21.51 0.79
N TRP A 726 32.16 -22.63 0.71
CA TRP A 726 30.72 -22.66 0.95
C TRP A 726 30.40 -23.07 2.38
N THR A 727 30.69 -22.20 3.35
CA THR A 727 30.34 -22.37 4.77
C THR A 727 28.81 -22.25 4.99
N ASN A 728 28.38 -22.17 6.25
CA ASN A 728 27.01 -21.78 6.61
C ASN A 728 26.86 -20.25 6.80
N GLU A 729 27.99 -19.57 6.98
CA GLU A 729 28.10 -18.14 7.19
C GLU A 729 28.10 -17.39 5.86
N VAL A 730 27.39 -16.26 5.81
CA VAL A 730 27.34 -15.38 4.64
C VAL A 730 27.49 -13.94 5.10
N SER A 731 28.31 -13.16 4.40
CA SER A 731 28.38 -11.70 4.58
C SER A 731 28.19 -10.92 3.28
N MET A 732 28.30 -11.59 2.14
CA MET A 732 28.09 -11.04 0.80
C MET A 732 27.24 -11.98 -0.03
N VAL A 733 26.40 -11.44 -0.90
CA VAL A 733 25.69 -12.18 -1.95
C VAL A 733 26.08 -11.61 -3.30
N LEU A 734 26.57 -12.45 -4.21
CA LEU A 734 27.08 -11.98 -5.50
C LEU A 734 25.94 -11.53 -6.42
N THR A 735 26.08 -10.34 -7.00
CA THR A 735 25.09 -9.73 -7.90
C THR A 735 24.97 -10.42 -9.26
N GLY A 736 25.80 -11.43 -9.51
CA GLY A 736 25.65 -12.36 -10.63
C GLY A 736 24.40 -13.26 -10.53
N ALA A 737 23.73 -13.32 -9.37
CA ALA A 737 22.35 -13.75 -9.25
C ALA A 737 21.74 -13.20 -7.94
N ALA A 738 21.21 -11.97 -7.98
CA ALA A 738 20.61 -11.34 -6.80
C ALA A 738 19.51 -10.31 -7.14
N PHE A 739 18.49 -10.28 -6.29
CA PHE A 739 17.47 -9.23 -6.21
C PHE A 739 17.93 -8.09 -5.28
N TYR A 740 17.65 -6.86 -5.69
CA TYR A 740 17.82 -5.64 -4.89
C TYR A 740 16.88 -4.53 -5.38
N HIS A 741 16.73 -3.46 -4.58
CA HIS A 741 15.89 -2.32 -4.94
C HIS A 741 16.59 -1.34 -5.90
N LYS A 742 15.90 -0.86 -6.94
CA LYS A 742 16.49 -0.01 -8.00
C LYS A 742 17.18 1.28 -7.51
N TYR A 743 16.82 1.77 -6.32
CA TYR A 743 17.51 2.91 -5.69
C TYR A 743 19.01 2.66 -5.50
N PHE A 744 19.44 1.41 -5.33
CA PHE A 744 20.87 1.08 -5.26
C PHE A 744 21.62 1.32 -6.57
N ASN A 745 20.98 1.28 -7.75
CA ASN A 745 21.61 1.66 -9.03
C ASN A 745 21.93 3.16 -9.08
N TYR A 746 21.00 3.99 -8.61
CA TYR A 746 21.22 5.44 -8.46
C TYR A 746 22.35 5.72 -7.46
N LEU A 747 22.35 5.05 -6.30
CA LEU A 747 23.39 5.21 -5.30
C LEU A 747 24.77 4.74 -5.79
N TYR A 748 24.83 3.58 -6.45
CA TYR A 748 26.07 3.02 -6.99
C TYR A 748 26.67 3.91 -8.09
N THR A 749 25.82 4.50 -8.93
CA THR A 749 26.26 5.33 -10.06
C THR A 749 26.63 6.76 -9.62
N TYR A 750 25.89 7.36 -8.67
CA TYR A 750 26.00 8.80 -8.37
C TYR A 750 26.35 9.15 -6.91
N LYS A 751 26.43 8.18 -5.99
CA LYS A 751 26.68 8.40 -4.55
C LYS A 751 27.67 7.41 -3.90
N MET A 752 28.33 6.57 -4.70
CA MET A 752 29.42 5.69 -4.21
C MET A 752 30.57 6.56 -3.64
N PRO A 753 31.05 6.30 -2.40
CA PRO A 753 32.08 7.14 -1.80
C PRO A 753 33.47 6.89 -2.39
N GLY A 754 34.29 7.94 -2.35
CA GLY A 754 35.69 7.91 -2.80
C GLY A 754 35.84 7.54 -4.27
N ASP A 755 36.86 6.74 -4.56
CA ASP A 755 37.22 6.28 -5.91
C ASP A 755 36.72 4.86 -6.22
N ILE A 756 35.87 4.25 -5.36
CA ILE A 756 35.45 2.84 -5.45
C ILE A 756 34.89 2.46 -6.83
N LYS A 757 34.02 3.30 -7.43
CA LYS A 757 33.48 3.01 -8.76
C LYS A 757 34.58 3.02 -9.84
N ASN A 758 35.51 3.96 -9.75
CA ASN A 758 36.62 4.08 -10.69
C ASN A 758 37.61 2.91 -10.52
N TRP A 759 37.82 2.45 -9.28
CA TRP A 759 38.60 1.25 -8.98
C TRP A 759 37.99 0.00 -9.64
N VAL A 760 36.70 -0.23 -9.45
CA VAL A 760 35.95 -1.33 -10.10
C VAL A 760 36.02 -1.25 -11.62
N ASP A 761 35.82 -0.06 -12.19
CA ASP A 761 35.86 0.17 -13.65
C ASP A 761 37.26 0.00 -14.25
N ALA A 762 38.32 0.20 -13.46
CA ALA A 762 39.71 0.05 -13.90
C ALA A 762 40.23 -1.40 -13.79
N HIS A 763 39.81 -2.14 -12.76
CA HIS A 763 40.25 -3.52 -12.53
C HIS A 763 39.29 -4.58 -13.13
N MET A 764 38.12 -4.19 -13.63
CA MET A 764 37.10 -5.11 -14.19
C MET A 764 36.73 -6.25 -13.23
N ASN A 765 36.65 -5.94 -11.94
CA ASN A 765 36.37 -6.89 -10.86
C ASN A 765 35.70 -6.16 -9.68
N CYS A 766 35.20 -6.92 -8.69
CA CYS A 766 34.70 -6.44 -7.40
C CYS A 766 33.46 -5.52 -7.41
N GLU A 767 32.70 -5.44 -8.52
CA GLU A 767 31.48 -4.64 -8.60
C GLU A 767 30.37 -5.16 -7.68
N ASP A 768 30.34 -6.49 -7.51
CA ASP A 768 29.50 -7.22 -6.57
C ASP A 768 29.87 -6.93 -5.10
N ILE A 769 31.16 -6.93 -4.77
CA ILE A 769 31.69 -6.57 -3.45
C ILE A 769 31.34 -5.10 -3.14
N ALA A 770 31.55 -4.18 -4.09
CA ALA A 770 31.21 -2.76 -3.94
C ALA A 770 29.71 -2.54 -3.68
N MET A 771 28.83 -3.30 -4.35
CA MET A 771 27.39 -3.26 -4.10
C MET A 771 27.04 -3.79 -2.70
N ASN A 772 27.67 -4.88 -2.23
CA ASN A 772 27.46 -5.39 -0.87
C ASN A 772 27.91 -4.40 0.20
N PHE A 773 29.07 -3.74 0.01
CA PHE A 773 29.56 -2.67 0.89
C PHE A 773 28.57 -1.49 0.96
N LEU A 774 28.10 -1.01 -0.20
CA LEU A 774 27.12 0.08 -0.29
C LEU A 774 25.83 -0.24 0.48
N VAL A 775 25.24 -1.40 0.22
CA VAL A 775 23.98 -1.85 0.82
C VAL A 775 24.13 -2.05 2.33
N ALA A 776 25.20 -2.73 2.77
CA ALA A 776 25.44 -3.00 4.19
C ALA A 776 25.75 -1.72 4.99
N ASN A 777 26.49 -0.77 4.41
CA ASN A 777 26.80 0.50 5.04
C ASN A 777 25.55 1.39 5.21
N ILE A 778 24.69 1.46 4.20
CA ILE A 778 23.48 2.31 4.22
C ILE A 778 22.39 1.74 5.15
N THR A 779 22.26 0.42 5.22
CA THR A 779 21.17 -0.22 5.99
C THR A 779 21.59 -0.76 7.37
N GLY A 780 22.90 -0.91 7.60
CA GLY A 780 23.44 -1.58 8.78
C GLY A 780 23.13 -3.08 8.85
N LYS A 781 22.69 -3.70 7.74
CA LYS A 781 22.17 -5.08 7.68
C LYS A 781 23.00 -5.97 6.74
N ALA A 782 23.07 -7.25 7.06
CA ALA A 782 23.63 -8.29 6.20
C ALA A 782 22.69 -8.62 5.02
N PRO A 783 23.19 -9.19 3.90
CA PRO A 783 22.35 -9.74 2.85
C PRO A 783 21.54 -10.97 3.32
N ILE A 784 20.69 -11.53 2.45
CA ILE A 784 19.97 -12.79 2.68
C ILE A 784 20.34 -13.79 1.59
N LYS A 785 20.86 -14.96 1.99
CA LYS A 785 20.96 -16.11 1.08
C LYS A 785 19.58 -16.77 0.94
N VAL A 786 19.17 -17.03 -0.30
CA VAL A 786 18.01 -17.89 -0.61
C VAL A 786 18.48 -19.24 -1.14
N THR A 787 17.68 -20.29 -0.86
CA THR A 787 17.80 -21.66 -1.40
C THR A 787 19.08 -22.43 -0.99
N PRO A 788 19.04 -23.78 -0.95
CA PRO A 788 20.20 -24.62 -0.63
C PRO A 788 21.36 -24.52 -1.63
N ARG A 789 21.15 -23.99 -2.84
CA ARG A 789 22.07 -24.16 -3.98
C ARG A 789 23.45 -23.55 -3.68
N LYS A 790 24.50 -24.37 -3.91
CA LYS A 790 25.94 -24.07 -3.69
C LYS A 790 26.78 -24.15 -4.97
N LYS A 791 26.17 -24.42 -6.13
CA LYS A 791 26.84 -24.46 -7.45
C LYS A 791 25.94 -23.81 -8.50
N PHE A 792 26.55 -22.96 -9.33
CA PHE A 792 25.87 -22.18 -10.37
C PHE A 792 26.64 -22.18 -11.70
N LYS A 793 27.69 -23.01 -11.84
CA LYS A 793 28.50 -23.10 -13.06
C LYS A 793 27.74 -23.91 -14.13
N CYS A 794 27.49 -23.29 -15.28
CA CYS A 794 27.05 -23.93 -16.50
C CYS A 794 27.87 -25.22 -16.81
N PRO A 795 27.25 -26.42 -16.90
CA PRO A 795 28.00 -27.67 -17.19
C PRO A 795 28.44 -27.81 -18.65
N GLU A 796 27.71 -27.20 -19.59
CA GLU A 796 27.94 -27.32 -21.04
C GLU A 796 28.85 -26.21 -21.60
N CYS A 797 29.08 -25.14 -20.84
CA CYS A 797 29.89 -24.02 -21.26
C CYS A 797 31.37 -24.45 -21.24
N THR A 798 31.98 -24.52 -22.42
CA THR A 798 33.42 -24.78 -22.56
C THR A 798 34.21 -23.74 -21.77
N ALA A 799 35.26 -24.19 -21.07
CA ALA A 799 36.01 -23.39 -20.10
C ALA A 799 36.98 -22.39 -20.76
N ILE A 800 36.44 -21.56 -21.65
CA ILE A 800 37.14 -20.52 -22.40
C ILE A 800 36.82 -19.17 -21.72
N ASP A 801 37.85 -18.52 -21.21
CA ASP A 801 37.87 -17.12 -20.77
C ASP A 801 36.79 -16.69 -19.75
N GLY A 802 36.63 -17.47 -18.68
CA GLY A 802 35.90 -17.04 -17.48
C GLY A 802 36.79 -16.27 -16.51
N LEU A 803 36.45 -15.02 -16.17
CA LEU A 803 37.23 -14.14 -15.26
C LEU A 803 37.59 -14.78 -13.90
N SER A 804 36.77 -15.70 -13.40
CA SER A 804 36.99 -16.42 -12.14
C SER A 804 37.88 -17.67 -12.25
N LEU A 805 38.55 -17.87 -13.39
CA LEU A 805 39.54 -18.95 -13.61
C LEU A 805 40.99 -18.48 -13.39
N ASP A 806 41.26 -17.17 -13.37
CA ASP A 806 42.58 -16.65 -13.00
C ASP A 806 42.81 -16.81 -11.49
N GLN A 807 44.03 -17.18 -11.13
CA GLN A 807 44.49 -17.30 -9.74
C GLN A 807 44.65 -15.92 -9.07
N THR A 808 44.91 -14.86 -9.86
CA THR A 808 44.98 -13.47 -9.36
C THR A 808 43.63 -12.99 -8.81
N HIS A 809 42.51 -13.44 -9.40
CA HIS A 809 41.16 -12.94 -9.17
C HIS A 809 40.70 -12.98 -7.69
N MET A 810 41.19 -13.96 -6.91
CA MET A 810 40.88 -14.09 -5.48
C MET A 810 41.73 -13.17 -4.60
N VAL A 811 42.94 -12.83 -5.07
CA VAL A 811 43.83 -11.85 -4.43
C VAL A 811 43.25 -10.45 -4.65
N GLU A 812 42.93 -10.09 -5.90
CA GLU A 812 42.27 -8.82 -6.25
C GLU A 812 41.00 -8.58 -5.42
N ARG A 813 40.12 -9.60 -5.30
CA ARG A 813 38.91 -9.50 -4.48
C ARG A 813 39.20 -9.27 -3.00
N SER A 814 40.31 -9.79 -2.48
CA SER A 814 40.75 -9.51 -1.11
C SER A 814 41.28 -8.06 -0.99
N GLU A 815 42.05 -7.58 -1.97
CA GLU A 815 42.50 -6.18 -2.01
C GLU A 815 41.33 -5.19 -2.10
N CYS A 816 40.31 -5.48 -2.92
CA CYS A 816 39.07 -4.71 -3.00
C CYS A 816 38.38 -4.57 -1.63
N ILE A 817 38.25 -5.64 -0.84
CA ILE A 817 37.65 -5.56 0.50
C ILE A 817 38.45 -4.60 1.40
N ASN A 818 39.78 -4.65 1.37
CA ASN A 818 40.63 -3.74 2.16
C ASN A 818 40.53 -2.29 1.67
N LYS A 819 40.59 -2.06 0.34
CA LYS A 819 40.43 -0.75 -0.30
C LYS A 819 39.07 -0.13 0.05
N PHE A 820 37.98 -0.89 -0.04
CA PHE A 820 36.64 -0.39 0.23
C PHE A 820 36.45 -0.14 1.73
N ALA A 821 36.93 -1.01 2.62
CA ALA A 821 36.88 -0.78 4.07
C ALA A 821 37.69 0.47 4.49
N SER A 822 38.81 0.75 3.82
CA SER A 822 39.56 1.99 4.01
C SER A 822 38.77 3.24 3.58
N VAL A 823 38.09 3.20 2.42
CA VAL A 823 37.28 4.33 1.93
C VAL A 823 35.98 4.54 2.74
N PHE A 824 35.35 3.48 3.24
CA PHE A 824 34.21 3.55 4.16
C PHE A 824 34.62 3.82 5.63
N GLY A 825 35.92 3.84 5.94
CA GLY A 825 36.48 4.07 7.28
C GLY A 825 36.18 2.96 8.31
N THR A 826 35.45 1.92 7.93
CA THR A 826 34.99 0.81 8.78
C THR A 826 34.77 -0.44 7.90
N MET A 827 34.56 -1.61 8.52
CA MET A 827 34.00 -2.76 7.80
C MET A 827 32.46 -2.76 7.93
N PRO A 828 31.70 -2.45 6.86
CA PRO A 828 30.23 -2.43 6.93
C PRO A 828 29.61 -3.82 6.76
N LEU A 829 30.34 -4.79 6.18
CA LEU A 829 29.86 -6.15 5.98
C LEU A 829 29.62 -6.85 7.32
N LYS A 830 28.60 -7.71 7.38
CA LYS A 830 28.20 -8.43 8.58
C LYS A 830 27.99 -9.90 8.28
N VAL A 831 28.65 -10.76 9.04
CA VAL A 831 28.50 -12.23 8.95
C VAL A 831 27.18 -12.66 9.58
N VAL A 832 26.42 -13.52 8.90
CA VAL A 832 25.18 -14.14 9.41
C VAL A 832 25.05 -15.59 8.95
N GLU A 833 24.55 -16.47 9.84
CA GLU A 833 24.08 -17.81 9.49
C GLU A 833 22.58 -17.81 9.16
N HIS A 834 22.17 -17.05 8.13
CA HIS A 834 20.76 -16.93 7.76
C HIS A 834 20.49 -17.31 6.29
N ARG A 835 19.62 -18.30 6.10
CA ARG A 835 19.09 -18.71 4.79
C ARG A 835 17.56 -18.73 4.82
N ALA A 836 16.93 -18.17 3.80
CA ALA A 836 15.51 -18.36 3.55
C ALA A 836 15.28 -19.54 2.59
N ASP A 837 14.36 -20.42 2.96
CA ASP A 837 13.83 -21.54 2.18
C ASP A 837 12.29 -21.54 2.24
N PRO A 838 11.58 -22.15 1.29
CA PRO A 838 10.13 -22.37 1.37
C PRO A 838 9.73 -23.13 2.63
N VAL A 839 8.52 -22.89 3.14
CA VAL A 839 8.08 -23.48 4.41
C VAL A 839 7.99 -25.01 4.38
N LEU A 840 7.58 -25.59 3.24
CA LEU A 840 7.51 -27.04 3.01
C LEU A 840 8.79 -27.61 2.37
N TYR A 841 9.92 -26.91 2.47
CA TYR A 841 11.20 -27.36 1.90
C TYR A 841 11.75 -28.56 2.69
N LYS A 842 12.00 -29.66 1.96
CA LYS A 842 12.33 -31.01 2.49
C LYS A 842 11.25 -31.70 3.32
N ASP A 843 10.05 -31.13 3.49
CA ASP A 843 8.94 -31.85 4.09
C ASP A 843 8.44 -32.96 3.15
N ASP A 844 8.10 -34.11 3.72
CA ASP A 844 7.49 -35.24 2.99
C ASP A 844 6.00 -34.94 2.75
N PHE A 845 5.75 -34.15 1.71
CA PHE A 845 4.45 -33.63 1.34
C PHE A 845 4.29 -33.66 -0.19
N PRO A 846 3.12 -34.03 -0.72
CA PRO A 846 2.91 -34.15 -2.16
C PRO A 846 3.28 -32.87 -2.93
N GLU A 847 4.03 -33.01 -4.03
CA GLU A 847 4.53 -31.89 -4.84
C GLU A 847 3.42 -30.93 -5.30
N LYS A 848 2.24 -31.49 -5.62
CA LYS A 848 1.03 -30.75 -6.02
C LYS A 848 0.45 -29.84 -4.91
N LEU A 849 1.00 -29.90 -3.70
CA LEU A 849 0.64 -29.06 -2.54
C LEU A 849 1.78 -28.11 -2.12
N LYS A 850 2.95 -28.18 -2.77
CA LYS A 850 4.09 -27.29 -2.55
C LYS A 850 4.01 -26.13 -3.53
N SER A 851 4.13 -24.88 -3.06
CA SER A 851 4.12 -23.69 -3.93
C SER A 851 5.34 -23.60 -4.85
N PHE A 852 6.44 -24.26 -4.49
CA PHE A 852 7.72 -24.23 -5.19
C PHE A 852 8.33 -25.64 -5.27
N PRO A 853 7.77 -26.55 -6.07
CA PRO A 853 8.25 -27.93 -6.16
C PRO A 853 9.68 -28.03 -6.74
N ASN A 854 10.11 -27.11 -7.61
CA ASN A 854 11.41 -27.17 -8.30
C ASN A 854 12.55 -26.43 -7.58
N ILE A 855 12.48 -26.23 -6.26
CA ILE A 855 13.57 -25.61 -5.49
C ILE A 855 14.60 -26.66 -5.06
N GLY A 856 15.82 -26.52 -5.58
CA GLY A 856 16.90 -27.49 -5.40
C GLY A 856 16.82 -28.71 -6.31
N SER A 857 15.93 -28.75 -7.30
CA SER A 857 15.98 -29.76 -8.38
C SER A 857 17.02 -29.36 -9.42
N LEU A 858 17.97 -30.25 -9.70
CA LEU A 858 18.87 -30.39 -10.86
C LEU A 858 19.96 -31.42 -10.50
#